data_AF-A0A7S0W2F7-F1
#
_entry.id   AF-A0A7S0W2F7-F1
#
_cell.length_a   1.000
_cell.length_b   1.000
_cell.length_c   1.000
_cell.angle_alpha   90.00
_cell.angle_beta   90.00
_cell.angle_gamma   90.00
#
_symmetry.space_group_name_H-M   'P 1'
#
loop_
_entity.id
_entity.type
_entity.pdbx_description
1 polymer ?
#
loop_
_entity_poly.entity_id
_entity_poly.type
_entity_poly.pdbx_seq_one_letter_code
_entity_poly.pdbx_strand_id
1 'polypeptide(L)'
;LLRETKYFYLLEVEVPEAVEIVYSKADIYQQHAGNLQLIVNSYNMLLSSMADVELPLMLPKLELVDEALEEGIEHLNWRNHSIASFIKKTTSYIADATNLLELLKLNVKKICEMLKGWGTTSLHGTRKNTVGAEEYHQTYKAAVEARLNNFRDEGAHIHALIAQIHMALQVSRGDPAWRKYVEHVNDLIVSTLRGSLIESLESIRDMIDPATRKETSHALVEVRLELVAPEALFFPEISANLSHTSLEDLVEYWITATLSIAKLLQRIDSGESNYYQQIADSPDVQELVASIRDLAIKAFEMARAHRSGYLEYARFWLAQPSDEFALFLSKIKGKCKDHKEELGAFDEQIATLKNIEASIKALPNRETFIWISVDSKPMKQALFTLLSKWTFAYTNHLLKDLLEKTTEMSQFVQHSNSRLKSFADEEEKLPVPEIMGVITDVRKASARTEEMFGPWQETINLLQGYGVDVPTSCVQTVQTASKIWNVLKKRMYQCRTMLEDTCTREQTRLRKESADFIAKANAFRNWFKLNMPFQLGTNPEPDHAYSAIDSQRFMQIALDGESQQHCLAGILVDLNELNTQEELFDLSMTQHEGLQKCTVELVELKHVWDLVCVFLASFSRWTELAWFQVKLEVLSQDVEELCELVSQSQDRHRGWPVYVAMEEKLRTSLEAVKLMHLLQSPVLRQRHWKQLLRLTGGSLLNESDIKVGDLLALNLPAHGREVEELVTSAEKESEIETMLQAIEEKWSLLNLMFTPSEQHKWVLQQQDNMMGVLHEALVELQNLSFNPSVAKNSSFSELVRTLQQQLSGAESLLNLWLLAQHKHATLHALFSSTVSRAQCGDHADAF
;
A
#
# COMPACT_ATOMS: atom_id res chain seq x y z
N LEU A 1 -48.33 10.51 103.66
CA LEU A 1 -47.69 10.06 104.92
C LEU A 1 -46.37 10.79 105.24
N LEU A 2 -45.21 10.47 104.64
CA LEU A 2 -43.91 11.06 105.04
C LEU A 2 -43.85 12.60 104.95
N ARG A 3 -44.50 13.16 103.92
CA ARG A 3 -44.65 14.61 103.74
C ARG A 3 -45.55 15.22 104.82
N GLU A 4 -46.63 14.53 105.20
CA GLU A 4 -47.61 14.99 106.20
C GLU A 4 -47.04 14.92 107.62
N THR A 5 -46.31 13.86 107.97
CA THR A 5 -45.59 13.77 109.25
C THR A 5 -44.54 14.85 109.41
N LYS A 6 -43.81 15.18 108.34
CA LYS A 6 -42.86 16.31 108.35
C LYS A 6 -43.58 17.64 108.65
N TYR A 7 -44.76 17.85 108.09
CA TYR A 7 -45.59 19.02 108.41
C TYR A 7 -46.15 18.97 109.83
N PHE A 8 -46.57 17.80 110.35
CA PHE A 8 -47.04 17.66 111.73
C PHE A 8 -45.94 17.91 112.77
N TYR A 9 -44.71 17.45 112.52
CA TYR A 9 -43.54 17.82 113.33
C TYR A 9 -43.26 19.32 113.30
N LEU A 10 -43.42 19.96 112.13
CA LEU A 10 -43.20 21.40 111.96
C LEU A 10 -44.32 22.26 112.57
N LEU A 11 -45.49 21.68 112.79
CA LEU A 11 -46.67 22.30 113.41
C LEU A 11 -46.85 21.91 114.90
N GLU A 12 -45.88 21.18 115.48
CA GLU A 12 -45.91 20.70 116.88
C GLU A 12 -47.15 19.88 117.26
N VAL A 13 -47.70 19.11 116.31
CA VAL A 13 -48.87 18.25 116.53
C VAL A 13 -48.41 16.83 116.91
N GLU A 14 -49.04 16.22 117.93
CA GLU A 14 -48.75 14.84 118.35
C GLU A 14 -48.98 13.85 117.20
N VAL A 15 -47.92 13.11 116.85
CA VAL A 15 -47.95 12.09 115.80
C VAL A 15 -48.12 10.71 116.46
N PRO A 16 -49.03 9.84 115.97
CA PRO A 16 -49.17 8.50 116.54
C PRO A 16 -47.88 7.67 116.42
N GLU A 17 -47.54 6.90 117.45
CA GLU A 17 -46.31 6.10 117.56
C GLU A 17 -46.07 5.18 116.34
N ALA A 18 -47.14 4.63 115.76
CA ALA A 18 -47.08 3.82 114.54
C ALA A 18 -46.54 4.60 113.31
N VAL A 19 -46.79 5.90 113.24
CA VAL A 19 -46.36 6.77 112.14
C VAL A 19 -44.95 7.30 112.38
N GLU A 20 -44.56 7.49 113.65
CA GLU A 20 -43.19 7.85 114.05
C GLU A 20 -42.17 6.77 113.70
N ILE A 21 -42.51 5.49 113.92
CA ILE A 21 -41.68 4.35 113.51
C ILE A 21 -41.44 4.34 111.98
N VAL A 22 -42.45 4.67 111.18
CA VAL A 22 -42.34 4.75 109.72
C VAL A 22 -41.52 5.97 109.29
N TYR A 23 -41.68 7.11 109.98
CA TYR A 23 -40.92 8.33 109.72
C TYR A 23 -39.43 8.18 110.07
N SER A 24 -39.08 7.38 111.08
CA SER A 24 -37.66 7.08 111.43
C SER A 24 -36.89 6.42 110.28
N LYS A 25 -37.60 5.74 109.36
CA LYS A 25 -37.05 5.09 108.16
C LYS A 25 -37.31 5.89 106.87
N ALA A 26 -37.81 7.13 106.98
CA ALA A 26 -38.20 7.97 105.84
C ALA A 26 -37.07 8.17 104.82
N ASP A 27 -35.86 8.47 105.29
CA ASP A 27 -34.70 8.72 104.43
C ASP A 27 -34.30 7.47 103.64
N ILE A 28 -34.38 6.30 104.26
CA ILE A 28 -34.11 5.00 103.62
C ILE A 28 -35.18 4.72 102.55
N TYR A 29 -36.45 4.98 102.85
CA TYR A 29 -37.53 4.81 101.88
C TYR A 29 -37.45 5.80 100.71
N GLN A 30 -37.05 7.05 100.95
CA GLN A 30 -36.82 8.04 99.90
C GLN A 30 -35.64 7.65 99.00
N GLN A 31 -34.54 7.16 99.57
CA GLN A 31 -33.40 6.64 98.81
C GLN A 31 -33.77 5.42 97.97
N HIS A 32 -34.50 4.46 98.54
CA HIS A 32 -34.99 3.30 97.80
C HIS A 32 -35.97 3.68 96.69
N ALA A 33 -36.92 4.58 96.95
CA ALA A 33 -37.84 5.07 95.93
C ALA A 33 -37.13 5.81 94.78
N GLY A 34 -36.14 6.65 95.11
CA GLY A 34 -35.31 7.32 94.10
C GLY A 34 -34.53 6.34 93.22
N ASN A 35 -33.89 5.35 93.84
CA ASN A 35 -33.14 4.33 93.10
C ASN A 35 -34.03 3.43 92.24
N LEU A 36 -35.23 3.06 92.73
CA LEU A 36 -36.21 2.29 91.96
C LEU A 36 -36.75 3.11 90.77
N GLN A 37 -36.95 4.42 90.94
CA GLN A 37 -37.34 5.30 89.84
C GLN A 37 -36.23 5.39 88.78
N LEU A 38 -34.95 5.44 89.20
CA LEU A 38 -33.81 5.39 88.28
C LEU A 38 -33.75 4.06 87.52
N ILE A 39 -33.98 2.94 88.19
CA ILE A 39 -34.06 1.60 87.55
C ILE A 39 -35.14 1.61 86.46
N VAL A 40 -36.35 2.05 86.78
CA VAL A 40 -37.48 2.11 85.82
C VAL A 40 -37.17 3.04 84.66
N ASN A 41 -36.66 4.24 84.93
CA ASN A 41 -36.33 5.20 83.89
C ASN A 41 -35.21 4.67 82.99
N SER A 42 -34.14 4.10 83.55
CA SER A 42 -33.02 3.55 82.78
C SER A 42 -33.46 2.35 81.93
N TYR A 43 -34.31 1.48 82.46
CA TYR A 43 -34.84 0.34 81.70
C TYR A 43 -35.76 0.78 80.55
N ASN A 44 -36.66 1.73 80.80
CA ASN A 44 -37.52 2.31 79.75
C ASN A 44 -36.70 3.04 78.68
N MET A 45 -35.66 3.77 79.08
CA MET A 45 -34.73 4.41 78.14
C MET A 45 -33.98 3.39 77.29
N LEU A 46 -33.49 2.30 77.90
CA LEU A 46 -32.88 1.18 77.18
C LEU A 46 -33.83 0.65 76.10
N LEU A 47 -35.05 0.26 76.48
CA LEU A 47 -36.09 -0.25 75.58
C LEU A 47 -36.44 0.72 74.45
N SER A 48 -36.62 2.01 74.77
CA SER A 48 -36.95 3.03 73.76
C SER A 48 -35.83 3.30 72.75
N SER A 49 -34.59 3.01 73.12
CA SER A 49 -33.43 3.30 72.27
C SER A 49 -33.06 2.13 71.35
N MET A 50 -33.44 0.89 71.67
CA MET A 50 -33.05 -0.31 70.91
C MET A 50 -33.69 -0.34 69.53
N ALA A 51 -32.91 -0.69 68.51
CA ALA A 51 -33.43 -0.99 67.17
C ALA A 51 -33.96 -2.44 67.10
N ASP A 52 -34.88 -2.71 66.17
CA ASP A 52 -35.51 -4.03 65.98
C ASP A 52 -34.49 -5.17 65.73
N VAL A 53 -33.32 -4.83 65.18
CA VAL A 53 -32.22 -5.77 64.92
C VAL A 53 -31.32 -6.01 66.13
N GLU A 54 -31.33 -5.11 67.12
CA GLU A 54 -30.58 -5.21 68.38
C GLU A 54 -31.37 -6.01 69.42
N LEU A 55 -32.71 -5.97 69.35
CA LEU A 55 -33.60 -6.62 70.31
C LEU A 55 -33.31 -8.12 70.50
N PRO A 56 -33.22 -8.97 69.44
CA PRO A 56 -33.00 -10.40 69.60
C PRO A 56 -31.64 -10.76 70.21
N LEU A 57 -30.63 -9.89 70.02
CA LEU A 57 -29.29 -10.07 70.59
C LEU A 57 -29.23 -9.69 72.07
N MET A 58 -30.12 -8.79 72.50
CA MET A 58 -30.21 -8.31 73.87
C MET A 58 -31.14 -9.16 74.75
N LEU A 59 -31.99 -10.00 74.16
CA LEU A 59 -32.96 -10.84 74.88
C LEU A 59 -32.37 -11.59 76.09
N PRO A 60 -31.22 -12.30 76.00
CA PRO A 60 -30.67 -13.02 77.15
C PRO A 60 -30.28 -12.11 78.33
N LYS A 61 -29.96 -10.83 78.06
CA LYS A 61 -29.65 -9.84 79.09
C LYS A 61 -30.91 -9.17 79.63
N LEU A 62 -31.92 -8.98 78.78
CA LEU A 62 -33.22 -8.44 79.17
C LEU A 62 -33.99 -9.43 80.04
N GLU A 63 -33.96 -10.73 79.73
CA GLU A 63 -34.57 -11.79 80.54
C GLU A 63 -34.00 -11.81 81.97
N LEU A 64 -32.68 -11.63 82.15
CA LEU A 64 -32.07 -11.51 83.48
C LEU A 64 -32.52 -10.26 84.25
N VAL A 65 -32.84 -9.18 83.54
CA VAL A 65 -33.39 -7.96 84.14
C VAL A 65 -34.86 -8.18 84.51
N ASP A 66 -35.64 -8.79 83.62
CA ASP A 66 -37.05 -9.09 83.82
C ASP A 66 -37.26 -10.09 84.97
N GLU A 67 -36.49 -11.18 85.03
CA GLU A 67 -36.48 -12.14 86.14
C GLU A 67 -36.13 -11.46 87.47
N ALA A 68 -35.14 -10.56 87.47
CA ALA A 68 -34.79 -9.79 88.66
C ALA A 68 -35.95 -8.86 89.07
N LEU A 69 -36.57 -8.15 88.12
CA LEU A 69 -37.70 -7.26 88.38
C LEU A 69 -38.93 -8.04 88.89
N GLU A 70 -39.20 -9.23 88.36
CA GLU A 70 -40.29 -10.12 88.79
C GLU A 70 -40.08 -10.59 90.25
N GLU A 71 -38.87 -11.00 90.61
CA GLU A 71 -38.48 -11.29 92.01
C GLU A 71 -38.76 -10.09 92.93
N GLY A 72 -38.53 -8.87 92.42
CA GLY A 72 -38.80 -7.63 93.14
C GLY A 72 -40.28 -7.26 93.27
N ILE A 73 -41.12 -7.63 92.29
CA ILE A 73 -42.56 -7.33 92.27
C ILE A 73 -43.33 -8.33 93.13
N GLU A 74 -42.99 -9.61 93.08
CA GLU A 74 -43.76 -10.68 93.73
C GLU A 74 -43.32 -10.98 95.17
N HIS A 75 -42.03 -10.80 95.50
CA HIS A 75 -41.46 -11.31 96.76
C HIS A 75 -40.89 -10.25 97.71
N LEU A 76 -40.68 -9.00 97.24
CA LEU A 76 -40.13 -7.94 98.09
C LEU A 76 -41.21 -6.99 98.61
N ASN A 77 -41.15 -6.70 99.91
CA ASN A 77 -41.94 -5.66 100.56
C ASN A 77 -41.02 -4.70 101.34
N TRP A 78 -41.52 -3.52 101.69
CA TRP A 78 -40.80 -2.44 102.41
C TRP A 78 -40.27 -2.80 103.81
N ARG A 79 -40.49 -4.05 104.28
CA ARG A 79 -39.99 -4.57 105.57
C ARG A 79 -38.81 -5.53 105.40
N ASN A 80 -38.52 -5.99 104.18
CA ASN A 80 -37.43 -6.94 103.91
C ASN A 80 -36.05 -6.25 103.94
N HIS A 81 -35.07 -6.88 104.58
CA HIS A 81 -33.68 -6.38 104.63
C HIS A 81 -32.90 -6.54 103.31
N SER A 82 -33.44 -7.29 102.34
CA SER A 82 -32.82 -7.59 101.05
C SER A 82 -33.09 -6.56 99.94
N ILE A 83 -33.83 -5.47 100.21
CA ILE A 83 -34.13 -4.43 99.18
C ILE A 83 -32.84 -3.76 98.68
N ALA A 84 -31.88 -3.48 99.56
CA ALA A 84 -30.61 -2.86 99.15
C ALA A 84 -29.77 -3.78 98.24
N SER A 85 -29.76 -5.09 98.50
CA SER A 85 -29.11 -6.07 97.63
C SER A 85 -29.83 -6.24 96.30
N PHE A 86 -31.17 -6.19 96.30
CA PHE A 86 -31.99 -6.20 95.09
C PHE A 86 -31.69 -4.99 94.20
N ILE A 87 -31.77 -3.77 94.76
CA ILE A 87 -31.47 -2.53 94.01
C ILE A 87 -30.06 -2.60 93.41
N LYS A 88 -29.06 -3.06 94.17
CA LYS A 88 -27.70 -3.20 93.66
C LYS A 88 -27.59 -4.23 92.52
N LYS A 89 -28.24 -5.40 92.65
CA LYS A 89 -28.27 -6.47 91.63
C LYS A 89 -28.96 -5.99 90.35
N THR A 90 -30.17 -5.44 90.45
CA THR A 90 -30.97 -4.97 89.31
C THR A 90 -30.33 -3.76 88.62
N THR A 91 -29.76 -2.83 89.39
CA THR A 91 -28.99 -1.69 88.81
C THR A 91 -27.76 -2.19 88.05
N SER A 92 -27.07 -3.22 88.57
CA SER A 92 -25.92 -3.83 87.88
C SER A 92 -26.34 -4.48 86.56
N TYR A 93 -27.43 -5.24 86.52
CA TYR A 93 -27.90 -5.88 85.29
C TYR A 93 -28.36 -4.87 84.23
N ILE A 94 -29.06 -3.80 84.65
CA ILE A 94 -29.44 -2.72 83.73
C ILE A 94 -28.21 -1.97 83.23
N ALA A 95 -27.22 -1.71 84.09
CA ALA A 95 -25.97 -1.09 83.69
C ALA A 95 -25.20 -1.95 82.68
N ASP A 96 -25.13 -3.27 82.91
CA ASP A 96 -24.48 -4.21 81.98
C ASP A 96 -25.18 -4.25 80.62
N ALA A 97 -26.52 -4.27 80.59
CA ALA A 97 -27.30 -4.22 79.36
C ALA A 97 -27.15 -2.87 78.62
N THR A 98 -27.13 -1.77 79.37
CA THR A 98 -26.94 -0.42 78.81
C THR A 98 -25.55 -0.24 78.22
N ASN A 99 -24.51 -0.66 78.94
CA ASN A 99 -23.12 -0.61 78.47
C ASN A 99 -22.92 -1.44 77.20
N LEU A 100 -23.59 -2.59 77.09
CA LEU A 100 -23.52 -3.44 75.90
C LEU A 100 -24.19 -2.76 74.70
N LEU A 101 -25.39 -2.19 74.89
CA LEU A 101 -26.10 -1.46 73.84
C LEU A 101 -25.33 -0.22 73.37
N GLU A 102 -24.75 0.54 74.30
CA GLU A 102 -23.89 1.68 73.98
C GLU A 102 -22.66 1.24 73.18
N LEU A 103 -22.04 0.11 73.54
CA LEU A 103 -20.90 -0.46 72.82
C LEU A 103 -21.27 -0.84 71.37
N LEU A 104 -22.44 -1.46 71.15
CA LEU A 104 -22.94 -1.77 69.80
C LEU A 104 -23.06 -0.50 68.96
N LYS A 105 -23.77 0.50 69.47
CA LYS A 105 -24.05 1.75 68.74
C LYS A 105 -22.81 2.59 68.50
N LEU A 106 -21.95 2.73 69.51
CA LEU A 106 -20.72 3.52 69.39
C LEU A 106 -19.77 2.92 68.36
N ASN A 107 -19.63 1.59 68.33
CA ASN A 107 -18.77 0.92 67.37
C ASN A 107 -19.33 1.03 65.94
N VAL A 108 -20.64 0.86 65.74
CA VAL A 108 -21.27 1.07 64.43
C VAL A 108 -21.11 2.53 63.96
N LYS A 109 -21.28 3.50 64.87
CA LYS A 109 -21.07 4.93 64.56
C LYS A 109 -19.62 5.22 64.16
N LYS A 110 -18.64 4.69 64.89
CA LYS A 110 -17.21 4.81 64.56
C LYS A 110 -16.90 4.24 63.18
N ILE A 111 -17.45 3.07 62.85
CA ILE A 111 -17.28 2.45 61.53
C ILE A 111 -17.80 3.40 60.43
N CYS A 112 -18.99 3.98 60.62
CA CYS A 112 -19.56 4.92 59.64
C CYS A 112 -18.72 6.21 59.50
N GLU A 113 -18.21 6.76 60.61
CA GLU A 113 -17.38 7.96 60.60
C GLU A 113 -16.05 7.73 59.87
N MET A 114 -15.40 6.58 60.11
CA MET A 114 -14.19 6.19 59.39
C MET A 114 -14.44 6.07 57.88
N LEU A 115 -15.51 5.37 57.49
CA LEU A 115 -15.88 5.20 56.09
C LEU A 115 -16.22 6.53 55.40
N LYS A 116 -16.88 7.47 56.08
CA LYS A 116 -17.10 8.84 55.56
C LYS A 116 -15.79 9.60 55.38
N GLY A 117 -14.84 9.41 56.29
CA GLY A 117 -13.49 9.98 56.18
C GLY A 117 -12.77 9.61 54.88
N TRP A 118 -13.03 8.41 54.36
CA TRP A 118 -12.44 7.93 53.09
C TRP A 118 -12.87 8.77 51.89
N GLY A 119 -14.10 9.31 51.88
CA GLY A 119 -14.63 10.11 50.77
C GLY A 119 -14.14 11.55 50.77
N THR A 120 -14.05 12.16 51.94
CA THR A 120 -13.59 13.55 52.11
C THR A 120 -12.09 13.74 51.82
N THR A 121 -11.31 12.66 51.87
CA THR A 121 -9.86 12.71 51.63
C THR A 121 -9.55 12.51 50.14
N SER A 122 -9.64 13.57 49.34
CA SER A 122 -9.42 13.53 47.88
C SER A 122 -8.08 12.87 47.51
N LEU A 123 -8.12 11.80 46.70
CA LEU A 123 -6.97 11.04 46.19
C LEU A 123 -5.98 11.85 45.35
N HIS A 124 -6.41 12.98 44.77
CA HIS A 124 -5.60 13.82 43.89
C HIS A 124 -4.69 14.81 44.64
N GLY A 125 -5.03 15.18 45.87
CA GLY A 125 -4.32 16.22 46.63
C GLY A 125 -4.42 17.62 45.99
N THR A 126 -4.03 18.68 46.69
CA THR A 126 -4.03 20.04 46.15
C THR A 126 -2.74 20.32 45.39
N ARG A 127 -2.81 20.45 44.06
CA ARG A 127 -1.64 20.86 43.23
C ARG A 127 -1.77 22.29 42.71
N LYS A 128 -0.62 22.94 42.55
CA LYS A 128 -0.51 24.35 42.11
C LYS A 128 0.06 24.53 40.71
N ASN A 129 0.76 23.54 40.14
CA ASN A 129 1.49 23.68 38.87
C ASN A 129 1.09 22.59 37.86
N THR A 130 1.12 22.93 36.57
CA THR A 130 1.03 21.99 35.45
C THR A 130 2.34 21.22 35.29
N VAL A 131 2.26 19.91 35.12
CA VAL A 131 3.41 19.01 34.92
C VAL A 131 3.16 18.10 33.72
N GLY A 132 4.22 17.50 33.18
CA GLY A 132 4.09 16.50 32.12
C GLY A 132 3.28 15.30 32.58
N ALA A 133 2.56 14.66 31.66
CA ALA A 133 1.67 13.52 31.94
C ALA A 133 2.35 12.35 32.69
N GLU A 134 3.60 12.02 32.32
CA GLU A 134 4.39 10.94 32.94
C GLU A 134 4.73 11.27 34.41
N GLU A 135 5.23 12.49 34.64
CA GLU A 135 5.55 12.99 35.99
C GLU A 135 4.28 13.09 36.85
N TYR A 136 3.17 13.52 36.24
CA TYR A 136 1.86 13.53 36.88
C TYR A 136 1.44 12.12 37.30
N HIS A 137 1.56 11.13 36.41
CA HIS A 137 1.20 9.75 36.69
C HIS A 137 1.99 9.17 37.88
N GLN A 138 3.32 9.32 37.86
CA GLN A 138 4.20 8.76 38.89
C GLN A 138 3.92 9.37 40.28
N THR A 139 3.79 10.69 40.32
CA THR A 139 3.50 11.41 41.57
C THR A 139 2.09 11.12 42.08
N TYR A 140 1.11 10.96 41.20
CA TYR A 140 -0.25 10.56 41.57
C TYR A 140 -0.29 9.12 42.09
N LYS A 141 0.35 8.18 41.38
CA LYS A 141 0.44 6.77 41.79
C LYS A 141 1.05 6.61 43.18
N ALA A 142 2.16 7.29 43.47
CA ALA A 142 2.78 7.26 44.80
C ALA A 142 1.85 7.81 45.90
N ALA A 143 1.12 8.90 45.61
CA ALA A 143 0.15 9.47 46.55
C ALA A 143 -1.06 8.56 46.80
N VAL A 144 -1.54 7.88 45.75
CA VAL A 144 -2.61 6.87 45.84
C VAL A 144 -2.14 5.67 46.67
N GLU A 145 -0.97 5.10 46.37
CA GLU A 145 -0.43 3.94 47.11
C GLU A 145 -0.28 4.23 48.61
N ALA A 146 0.26 5.40 48.98
CA ALA A 146 0.36 5.81 50.37
C ALA A 146 -1.01 5.88 51.07
N ARG A 147 -2.05 6.35 50.37
CA ARG A 147 -3.40 6.48 50.90
C ARG A 147 -4.14 5.14 50.97
N LEU A 148 -3.99 4.28 49.98
CA LEU A 148 -4.56 2.93 50.00
C LEU A 148 -4.00 2.10 51.16
N ASN A 149 -2.74 2.29 51.53
CA ASN A 149 -2.16 1.67 52.73
C ASN A 149 -2.84 2.16 54.02
N ASN A 150 -3.08 3.46 54.17
CA ASN A 150 -3.81 3.99 55.32
C ASN A 150 -5.24 3.42 55.40
N PHE A 151 -5.96 3.36 54.27
CA PHE A 151 -7.31 2.77 54.23
C PHE A 151 -7.31 1.27 54.54
N ARG A 152 -6.23 0.54 54.20
CA ARG A 152 -6.08 -0.86 54.58
C ARG A 152 -5.95 -1.03 56.09
N ASP A 153 -5.18 -0.18 56.75
CA ASP A 153 -5.03 -0.18 58.20
C ASP A 153 -6.35 0.17 58.90
N GLU A 154 -7.08 1.16 58.37
CA GLU A 154 -8.42 1.52 58.85
C GLU A 154 -9.45 0.41 58.63
N GLY A 155 -9.38 -0.30 57.50
CA GLY A 155 -10.20 -1.49 57.24
C GLY A 155 -9.97 -2.62 58.24
N ALA A 156 -8.71 -2.88 58.61
CA ALA A 156 -8.39 -3.84 59.67
C ALA A 156 -8.97 -3.40 61.03
N HIS A 157 -8.98 -2.09 61.31
CA HIS A 157 -9.59 -1.54 62.51
C HIS A 157 -11.12 -1.72 62.54
N ILE A 158 -11.81 -1.58 61.39
CA ILE A 158 -13.25 -1.86 61.26
C ILE A 158 -13.55 -3.33 61.63
N HIS A 159 -12.77 -4.28 61.11
CA HIS A 159 -12.92 -5.70 61.49
C HIS A 159 -12.65 -5.93 62.98
N ALA A 160 -11.69 -5.23 63.58
CA ALA A 160 -11.42 -5.30 65.01
C ALA A 160 -12.61 -4.79 65.86
N LEU A 161 -13.28 -3.72 65.45
CA LEU A 161 -14.47 -3.19 66.14
C LEU A 161 -15.65 -4.18 66.09
N ILE A 162 -15.83 -4.88 64.98
CA ILE A 162 -16.88 -5.92 64.86
C ILE A 162 -16.51 -7.15 65.68
N ALA A 163 -15.23 -7.53 65.73
CA ALA A 163 -14.76 -8.59 66.60
C ALA A 163 -14.99 -8.27 68.08
N GLN A 164 -14.77 -7.01 68.50
CA GLN A 164 -15.09 -6.54 69.86
C GLN A 164 -16.59 -6.68 70.18
N ILE A 165 -17.46 -6.33 69.23
CA ILE A 165 -18.92 -6.53 69.37
C ILE A 165 -19.25 -8.02 69.58
N HIS A 166 -18.71 -8.89 68.73
CA HIS A 166 -18.94 -10.33 68.82
C HIS A 166 -18.44 -10.92 70.15
N MET A 167 -17.26 -10.49 70.62
CA MET A 167 -16.71 -10.92 71.91
C MET A 167 -17.56 -10.45 73.09
N ALA A 168 -18.13 -9.25 73.03
CA ALA A 168 -19.01 -8.72 74.08
C ALA A 168 -20.36 -9.45 74.15
N LEU A 169 -20.91 -9.88 73.01
CA LEU A 169 -22.19 -10.58 72.94
C LEU A 169 -22.11 -12.06 73.33
N GLN A 170 -20.95 -12.71 73.17
CA GLN A 170 -20.74 -14.15 73.43
C GLN A 170 -21.70 -15.09 72.66
N VAL A 171 -22.26 -14.63 71.53
CA VAL A 171 -23.17 -15.40 70.67
C VAL A 171 -22.39 -16.20 69.62
N SER A 172 -22.93 -17.33 69.16
CA SER A 172 -22.33 -18.12 68.07
C SER A 172 -22.45 -17.41 66.72
N ARG A 173 -21.42 -17.52 65.87
CA ARG A 173 -21.44 -16.97 64.48
C ARG A 173 -22.57 -17.51 63.61
N GLY A 174 -23.14 -18.67 63.97
CA GLY A 174 -24.25 -19.30 63.25
C GLY A 174 -25.64 -18.80 63.64
N ASP A 175 -25.75 -17.96 64.67
CA ASP A 175 -27.03 -17.51 65.21
C ASP A 175 -27.81 -16.64 64.20
N PRO A 176 -29.09 -16.93 63.91
CA PRO A 176 -29.91 -16.11 63.02
C PRO A 176 -30.03 -14.64 63.47
N ALA A 177 -30.03 -14.36 64.77
CA ALA A 177 -30.05 -12.99 65.30
C ALA A 177 -28.75 -12.23 64.98
N TRP A 178 -27.61 -12.91 65.13
CA TRP A 178 -26.31 -12.35 64.78
C TRP A 178 -26.19 -12.10 63.28
N ARG A 179 -26.68 -13.03 62.44
CA ARG A 179 -26.68 -12.86 60.98
C ARG A 179 -27.49 -11.65 60.53
N LYS A 180 -28.69 -11.45 61.08
CA LYS A 180 -29.52 -10.28 60.79
C LYS A 180 -28.87 -8.95 61.22
N TYR A 181 -28.19 -8.95 62.37
CA TYR A 181 -27.45 -7.76 62.81
C TYR A 181 -26.24 -7.47 61.91
N VAL A 182 -25.48 -8.50 61.53
CA VAL A 182 -24.36 -8.35 60.59
C VAL A 182 -24.85 -7.87 59.22
N GLU A 183 -25.99 -8.37 58.73
CA GLU A 183 -26.63 -7.91 57.49
C GLU A 183 -27.01 -6.42 57.57
N HIS A 184 -27.59 -5.97 58.68
CA HIS A 184 -27.89 -4.55 58.90
C HIS A 184 -26.63 -3.66 58.90
N VAL A 185 -25.57 -4.09 59.60
CA VAL A 185 -24.28 -3.37 59.62
C VAL A 185 -23.64 -3.37 58.22
N ASN A 186 -23.78 -4.47 57.48
CA ASN A 186 -23.29 -4.61 56.11
C ASN A 186 -23.99 -3.62 55.15
N ASP A 187 -25.32 -3.47 55.24
CA ASP A 187 -26.07 -2.50 54.44
C ASP A 187 -25.69 -1.04 54.77
N LEU A 188 -25.43 -0.76 56.05
CA LEU A 188 -24.96 0.54 56.49
C LEU A 188 -23.55 0.86 55.96
N ILE A 189 -22.67 -0.13 55.91
CA ILE A 189 -21.33 -0.01 55.33
C ILE A 189 -21.42 0.20 53.82
N VAL A 190 -22.26 -0.54 53.10
CA VAL A 190 -22.44 -0.39 51.65
C VAL A 190 -22.95 1.02 51.32
N SER A 191 -23.98 1.49 52.02
CA SER A 191 -24.54 2.83 51.78
C SER A 191 -23.54 3.95 52.11
N THR A 192 -22.80 3.81 53.21
CA THR A 192 -21.79 4.80 53.61
C THR A 192 -20.60 4.82 52.66
N LEU A 193 -20.06 3.64 52.29
CA LEU A 193 -18.93 3.52 51.37
C LEU A 193 -19.30 3.98 49.95
N ARG A 194 -20.52 3.70 49.48
CA ARG A 194 -21.05 4.26 48.22
C ARG A 194 -21.08 5.78 48.26
N GLY A 195 -21.58 6.38 49.33
CA GLY A 195 -21.59 7.85 49.51
C GLY A 195 -20.17 8.44 49.44
N SER A 196 -19.21 7.85 50.16
CA SER A 196 -17.81 8.28 50.15
C SER A 196 -17.15 8.19 48.77
N LEU A 197 -17.48 7.15 48.00
CA LEU A 197 -16.97 6.97 46.64
C LEU A 197 -17.58 7.96 45.66
N ILE A 198 -18.87 8.26 45.81
CA ILE A 198 -19.53 9.31 45.04
C ILE A 198 -18.85 10.65 45.32
N GLU A 199 -18.65 11.05 46.58
CA GLU A 199 -17.92 12.29 46.92
C GLU A 199 -16.51 12.35 46.30
N SER A 200 -15.79 11.21 46.30
CA SER A 200 -14.46 11.12 45.69
C SER A 200 -14.50 11.25 44.16
N LEU A 201 -15.46 10.60 43.50
CA LEU A 201 -15.65 10.67 42.05
C LEU A 201 -16.18 12.05 41.62
N GLU A 202 -17.03 12.69 42.43
CA GLU A 202 -17.46 14.07 42.20
C GLU A 202 -16.30 15.05 42.30
N SER A 203 -15.36 14.84 43.24
CA SER A 203 -14.11 15.61 43.28
C SER A 203 -13.28 15.45 42.00
N ILE A 204 -13.31 14.29 41.34
CA ILE A 204 -12.64 14.06 40.05
C ILE A 204 -13.39 14.76 38.92
N ARG A 205 -14.73 14.62 38.90
CA ARG A 205 -15.60 15.31 37.94
C ARG A 205 -15.38 16.81 38.01
N ASP A 206 -15.40 17.41 39.19
CA ASP A 206 -15.24 18.86 39.38
C ASP A 206 -13.85 19.37 38.95
N MET A 207 -12.84 18.48 38.94
CA MET A 207 -11.49 18.79 38.46
C MET A 207 -11.40 18.79 36.92
N ILE A 208 -12.26 18.00 36.26
CA ILE A 208 -12.31 17.82 34.80
C ILE A 208 -13.38 18.73 34.18
N ASP A 209 -14.46 19.06 34.88
CA ASP A 209 -15.57 19.85 34.35
C ASP A 209 -15.15 21.33 34.18
N PRO A 210 -15.29 21.90 32.97
CA PRO A 210 -15.00 23.32 32.73
C PRO A 210 -15.92 24.28 33.50
N ALA A 211 -17.13 23.88 33.90
CA ALA A 211 -18.10 24.77 34.57
C ALA A 211 -17.79 25.00 36.05
N THR A 212 -17.22 24.01 36.74
CA THR A 212 -16.89 24.05 38.17
C THR A 212 -15.49 24.58 38.47
N ARG A 213 -14.63 24.64 37.44
CA ARG A 213 -13.25 25.07 37.59
C ARG A 213 -13.14 26.59 37.67
N LYS A 214 -12.54 27.09 38.75
CA LYS A 214 -12.19 28.52 38.88
C LYS A 214 -11.22 28.90 37.74
N GLU A 215 -11.46 30.03 37.08
CA GLU A 215 -10.65 30.57 35.95
C GLU A 215 -9.14 30.67 36.26
N THR A 216 -8.75 30.69 37.53
CA THR A 216 -7.36 30.78 38.01
C THR A 216 -6.63 29.43 38.16
N SER A 217 -7.29 28.30 37.91
CA SER A 217 -6.69 26.97 38.09
C SER A 217 -5.86 26.54 36.89
N HIS A 218 -4.56 26.34 37.10
CA HIS A 218 -3.63 25.80 36.10
C HIS A 218 -4.09 24.44 35.57
N ALA A 219 -3.90 24.20 34.26
CA ALA A 219 -4.02 22.89 33.63
C ALA A 219 -3.32 21.80 34.45
N LEU A 220 -3.86 20.57 34.45
CA LEU A 220 -3.33 19.47 35.25
C LEU A 220 -2.15 18.81 34.56
N VAL A 221 -2.29 18.60 33.25
CA VAL A 221 -1.36 17.83 32.43
C VAL A 221 -0.92 18.66 31.24
N GLU A 222 0.39 18.77 31.03
CA GLU A 222 0.99 19.32 29.81
C GLU A 222 1.25 18.18 28.82
N VAL A 223 0.78 18.35 27.58
CA VAL A 223 0.97 17.43 26.45
C VAL A 223 1.70 18.18 25.36
N ARG A 224 2.72 17.56 24.77
CA ARG A 224 3.48 18.18 23.67
C ARG A 224 2.91 17.73 22.34
N LEU A 225 2.75 18.67 21.39
CA LEU A 225 2.45 18.34 20.01
C LEU A 225 3.74 18.41 19.20
N GLU A 226 4.23 17.26 18.74
CA GLU A 226 5.49 17.16 17.99
C GLU A 226 5.25 16.61 16.58
N LEU A 227 6.05 17.06 15.62
CA LEU A 227 6.02 16.57 14.26
C LEU A 227 7.00 15.39 14.11
N VAL A 228 6.47 14.17 14.03
CA VAL A 228 7.23 12.97 13.67
C VAL A 228 6.76 12.54 12.29
N ALA A 229 7.43 13.06 11.25
CA ALA A 229 7.00 12.84 9.87
C ALA A 229 6.75 11.35 9.60
N PRO A 230 5.55 10.97 9.08
CA PRO A 230 4.57 11.82 8.40
C PRO A 230 3.47 12.44 9.28
N GLU A 231 3.44 12.21 10.60
CA GLU A 231 2.32 12.55 11.48
C GLU A 231 2.67 13.56 12.58
N ALA A 232 1.69 14.39 12.97
CA ALA A 232 1.80 15.29 14.12
C ALA A 232 1.27 14.57 15.37
N LEU A 233 2.14 14.02 16.21
CA LEU A 233 1.75 13.18 17.35
C LEU A 233 1.71 13.97 18.65
N PHE A 234 0.81 13.55 19.54
CA PHE A 234 0.80 14.01 20.93
C PHE A 234 1.76 13.13 21.74
N PHE A 235 2.57 13.77 22.59
CA PHE A 235 3.43 13.11 23.55
C PHE A 235 3.00 13.49 24.96
N PRO A 236 2.43 12.56 25.75
CA PRO A 236 2.02 11.18 25.38
C PRO A 236 0.78 11.11 24.46
N GLU A 237 0.55 9.95 23.84
CA GLU A 237 -0.60 9.74 22.96
C GLU A 237 -1.93 9.86 23.70
N ILE A 238 -2.94 10.38 23.00
CA ILE A 238 -4.30 10.50 23.54
C ILE A 238 -4.96 9.13 23.64
N SER A 239 -4.78 8.27 22.63
CA SER A 239 -5.36 6.93 22.55
C SER A 239 -4.33 5.85 22.84
N ALA A 240 -4.76 4.76 23.46
CA ALA A 240 -3.89 3.63 23.83
C ALA A 240 -3.36 2.86 22.61
N ASN A 241 -2.11 3.10 22.21
CA ASN A 241 -1.32 2.17 21.39
C ASN A 241 -0.21 1.56 22.25
N LEU A 242 -0.54 0.48 22.97
CA LEU A 242 0.30 -0.64 23.46
C LEU A 242 1.69 -0.42 24.12
N SER A 243 2.29 0.77 24.20
CA SER A 243 3.67 0.93 24.70
C SER A 243 3.92 2.07 25.69
N HIS A 244 3.08 3.12 25.73
CA HIS A 244 3.24 4.25 26.65
C HIS A 244 1.92 4.62 27.31
N THR A 245 1.98 5.13 28.55
CA THR A 245 0.80 5.54 29.33
C THR A 245 0.03 6.63 28.57
N SER A 246 -1.13 6.28 28.01
CA SER A 246 -1.96 7.25 27.28
C SER A 246 -2.74 8.14 28.26
N LEU A 247 -3.24 9.28 27.77
CA LEU A 247 -4.09 10.14 28.59
C LEU A 247 -5.41 9.45 28.98
N GLU A 248 -5.93 8.58 28.10
CA GLU A 248 -7.09 7.72 28.40
C GLU A 248 -6.77 6.74 29.54
N ASP A 249 -5.59 6.11 29.52
CA ASP A 249 -5.15 5.22 30.61
C ASP A 249 -4.99 5.97 31.94
N LEU A 250 -4.61 7.25 31.92
CA LEU A 250 -4.55 8.07 33.12
C LEU A 250 -5.93 8.30 33.73
N VAL A 251 -6.92 8.66 32.92
CA VAL A 251 -8.29 8.88 33.39
C VAL A 251 -8.88 7.56 33.91
N GLU A 252 -8.66 6.46 33.19
CA GLU A 252 -9.11 5.14 33.64
C GLU A 252 -8.37 4.70 34.92
N TYR A 253 -7.10 5.05 35.08
CA TYR A 253 -6.38 4.85 36.33
C TYR A 253 -6.99 5.65 37.49
N TRP A 254 -7.43 6.89 37.27
CA TRP A 254 -8.09 7.68 38.32
C TRP A 254 -9.41 7.05 38.78
N ILE A 255 -10.21 6.58 37.82
CA ILE A 255 -11.48 5.89 38.09
C ILE A 255 -11.22 4.56 38.82
N THR A 256 -10.35 3.72 38.27
CA THR A 256 -10.05 2.39 38.84
C THR A 256 -9.39 2.48 40.22
N ALA A 257 -8.49 3.45 40.44
CA ALA A 257 -7.89 3.71 41.75
C ALA A 257 -8.96 4.09 42.78
N THR A 258 -9.89 4.97 42.42
CA THR A 258 -10.99 5.38 43.32
C THR A 258 -11.90 4.20 43.65
N LEU A 259 -12.31 3.43 42.63
CA LEU A 259 -13.15 2.24 42.85
C LEU A 259 -12.40 1.12 43.59
N SER A 260 -11.07 1.06 43.51
CA SER A 260 -10.26 0.06 44.23
C SER A 260 -10.34 0.21 45.75
N ILE A 261 -10.75 1.37 46.27
CA ILE A 261 -11.02 1.55 47.72
C ILE A 261 -12.05 0.52 48.20
N ALA A 262 -13.08 0.21 47.40
CA ALA A 262 -14.08 -0.81 47.72
C ALA A 262 -13.54 -2.25 47.74
N LYS A 263 -12.33 -2.49 47.22
CA LYS A 263 -11.63 -3.79 47.29
C LYS A 263 -10.80 -3.94 48.57
N LEU A 264 -10.55 -2.87 49.32
CA LEU A 264 -9.72 -2.93 50.52
C LEU A 264 -10.47 -3.49 51.73
N LEU A 265 -11.80 -3.34 51.76
CA LEU A 265 -12.64 -3.84 52.85
C LEU A 265 -13.22 -5.22 52.48
N GLN A 266 -12.92 -6.23 53.31
CA GLN A 266 -13.51 -7.56 53.19
C GLN A 266 -14.95 -7.54 53.73
N ARG A 267 -15.84 -8.33 53.14
CA ARG A 267 -17.21 -8.44 53.63
C ARG A 267 -17.25 -9.14 54.99
N ILE A 268 -18.14 -8.65 55.84
CA ILE A 268 -18.23 -9.07 57.24
C ILE A 268 -19.00 -10.40 57.37
N ASP A 269 -19.89 -10.69 56.41
CA ASP A 269 -20.73 -11.89 56.38
C ASP A 269 -19.96 -13.16 55.98
N SER A 270 -19.09 -13.05 54.97
CA SER A 270 -18.46 -14.18 54.29
C SER A 270 -16.94 -14.21 54.50
N GLY A 271 -16.29 -13.07 54.76
CA GLY A 271 -14.84 -12.97 54.94
C GLY A 271 -13.99 -13.18 53.67
N GLU A 272 -14.58 -13.68 52.58
CA GLU A 272 -13.86 -14.06 51.35
C GLU A 272 -14.10 -13.10 50.16
N SER A 273 -15.21 -12.35 50.17
CA SER A 273 -15.61 -11.46 49.07
C SER A 273 -15.57 -9.98 49.48
N ASN A 274 -15.48 -9.08 48.50
CA ASN A 274 -15.36 -7.62 48.71
C ASN A 274 -16.63 -6.89 48.27
N TYR A 275 -16.78 -5.62 48.69
CA TYR A 275 -17.94 -4.78 48.36
C TYR A 275 -17.92 -4.18 46.95
N TYR A 276 -16.83 -4.37 46.20
CA TYR A 276 -16.60 -3.74 44.89
C TYR A 276 -17.73 -3.94 43.88
N GLN A 277 -18.20 -5.18 43.65
CA GLN A 277 -19.20 -5.46 42.61
C GLN A 277 -20.53 -4.75 42.91
N GLN A 278 -21.02 -4.86 44.14
CA GLN A 278 -22.27 -4.23 44.57
C GLN A 278 -22.25 -2.70 44.44
N ILE A 279 -21.08 -2.08 44.64
CA ILE A 279 -20.92 -0.63 44.53
C ILE A 279 -20.70 -0.20 43.08
N ALA A 280 -19.90 -0.93 42.31
CA ALA A 280 -19.64 -0.64 40.91
C ALA A 280 -20.89 -0.83 40.02
N ASP A 281 -21.80 -1.72 40.41
CA ASP A 281 -23.08 -1.96 39.72
C ASP A 281 -24.17 -0.95 40.13
N SER A 282 -23.89 -0.07 41.08
CA SER A 282 -24.86 0.97 41.48
C SER A 282 -25.03 2.01 40.37
N PRO A 283 -26.28 2.39 40.02
CA PRO A 283 -26.54 3.28 38.88
C PRO A 283 -25.88 4.65 39.02
N ASP A 284 -25.91 5.24 40.22
CA ASP A 284 -25.31 6.55 40.47
C ASP A 284 -23.79 6.57 40.23
N VAL A 285 -23.10 5.47 40.58
CA VAL A 285 -21.64 5.34 40.38
C VAL A 285 -21.34 5.17 38.89
N GLN A 286 -22.14 4.37 38.18
CA GLN A 286 -21.99 4.17 36.74
C GLN A 286 -22.25 5.45 35.94
N GLU A 287 -23.30 6.21 36.30
CA GLU A 287 -23.62 7.49 35.69
C GLU A 287 -22.51 8.52 35.89
N LEU A 288 -21.94 8.58 37.10
CA LEU A 288 -20.86 9.51 37.42
C LEU A 288 -19.55 9.13 36.70
N VAL A 289 -19.22 7.84 36.62
CA VAL A 289 -18.07 7.33 35.85
C VAL A 289 -18.26 7.60 34.35
N ALA A 290 -19.45 7.41 33.81
CA ALA A 290 -19.77 7.73 32.42
C ALA A 290 -19.61 9.24 32.16
N SER A 291 -20.12 10.09 33.06
CA SER A 291 -19.97 11.54 32.97
C SER A 291 -18.51 11.99 32.94
N ILE A 292 -17.65 11.41 33.79
CA ILE A 292 -16.20 11.69 33.81
C ILE A 292 -15.56 11.29 32.47
N ARG A 293 -15.89 10.11 31.94
CA ARG A 293 -15.39 9.64 30.64
C ARG A 293 -15.84 10.56 29.50
N ASP A 294 -17.10 10.97 29.47
CA ASP A 294 -17.64 11.88 28.45
C ASP A 294 -16.94 13.25 28.47
N LEU A 295 -16.68 13.79 29.67
CA LEU A 295 -15.95 15.06 29.82
C LEU A 295 -14.48 14.92 29.38
N ALA A 296 -13.85 13.77 29.66
CA ALA A 296 -12.51 13.48 29.17
C ALA A 296 -12.47 13.38 27.63
N ILE A 297 -13.42 12.68 27.02
CA ILE A 297 -13.55 12.56 25.56
C ILE A 297 -13.71 13.94 24.92
N LYS A 298 -14.57 14.81 25.47
CA LYS A 298 -14.71 16.19 24.97
C LYS A 298 -13.40 16.97 25.02
N ALA A 299 -12.61 16.84 26.09
CA ALA A 299 -11.29 17.46 26.19
C ALA A 299 -10.34 16.94 25.09
N PHE A 300 -10.36 15.63 24.84
CA PHE A 300 -9.56 14.99 23.80
C PHE A 300 -9.97 15.41 22.39
N GLU A 301 -11.27 15.56 22.12
CA GLU A 301 -11.80 16.05 20.84
C GLU A 301 -11.37 17.49 20.57
N MET A 302 -11.43 18.37 21.58
CA MET A 302 -10.95 19.75 21.46
C MET A 302 -9.44 19.80 21.17
N ALA A 303 -8.64 18.98 21.85
CA ALA A 303 -7.21 18.86 21.57
C ALA A 303 -6.94 18.32 20.15
N ARG A 304 -7.70 17.32 19.68
CA ARG A 304 -7.60 16.81 18.30
C ARG A 304 -8.01 17.85 17.26
N ALA A 305 -9.04 18.65 17.53
CA ALA A 305 -9.45 19.75 16.66
C ALA A 305 -8.33 20.80 16.52
N HIS A 306 -7.63 21.11 17.61
CA HIS A 306 -6.44 21.96 17.57
C HIS A 306 -5.33 21.37 16.70
N ARG A 307 -5.07 20.06 16.83
CA ARG A 307 -4.15 19.34 15.92
C ARG A 307 -4.60 19.42 14.46
N SER A 308 -5.89 19.33 14.17
CA SER A 308 -6.38 19.42 12.78
C SER A 308 -6.12 20.77 12.11
N GLY A 309 -6.09 21.88 12.87
CA GLY A 309 -5.68 23.18 12.35
C GLY A 309 -4.24 23.18 11.81
N TYR A 310 -3.35 22.37 12.39
CA TYR A 310 -1.99 22.21 11.87
C TYR A 310 -1.91 21.28 10.65
N LEU A 311 -2.85 20.34 10.48
CA LEU A 311 -2.90 19.43 9.33
C LEU A 311 -3.17 20.16 8.01
N GLU A 312 -3.75 21.36 8.03
CA GLU A 312 -3.86 22.21 6.84
C GLU A 312 -2.48 22.52 6.22
N TYR A 313 -1.42 22.51 7.05
CA TYR A 313 -0.04 22.73 6.63
C TYR A 313 0.68 21.42 6.23
N ALA A 314 -0.02 20.28 6.17
CA ALA A 314 0.59 18.97 5.94
C ALA A 314 1.38 18.86 4.64
N ARG A 315 1.00 19.63 3.61
CA ARG A 315 1.75 19.71 2.35
C ARG A 315 3.25 19.98 2.55
N PHE A 316 3.61 20.78 3.54
CA PHE A 316 4.99 21.25 3.72
C PHE A 316 5.95 20.21 4.31
N TRP A 317 5.44 19.16 4.95
CA TRP A 317 6.25 18.06 5.49
C TRP A 317 6.04 16.74 4.77
N LEU A 318 4.93 16.57 4.04
CA LEU A 318 4.69 15.40 3.19
C LEU A 318 5.41 15.51 1.84
N ALA A 319 5.49 16.72 1.27
CA ALA A 319 6.22 16.96 0.02
C ALA A 319 7.69 17.26 0.29
N GLN A 320 8.58 16.73 -0.55
CA GLN A 320 9.97 17.15 -0.57
C GLN A 320 10.09 18.51 -1.23
N PRO A 321 10.84 19.46 -0.65
CA PRO A 321 11.05 20.79 -1.24
C PRO A 321 11.57 20.74 -2.68
N SER A 322 12.37 19.72 -3.04
CA SER A 322 12.94 19.56 -4.37
C SER A 322 11.90 19.20 -5.44
N ASP A 323 10.93 18.33 -5.12
CA ASP A 323 9.98 17.80 -6.10
C ASP A 323 8.92 18.85 -6.47
N GLU A 324 8.41 19.56 -5.46
CA GLU A 324 7.44 20.63 -5.67
C GLU A 324 8.12 21.88 -6.29
N PHE A 325 9.40 22.11 -6.00
CA PHE A 325 10.22 23.08 -6.73
C PHE A 325 10.40 22.70 -8.21
N ALA A 326 10.64 21.43 -8.53
CA ALA A 326 10.71 20.96 -9.91
C ALA A 326 9.37 21.11 -10.66
N LEU A 327 8.25 20.83 -9.98
CA LEU A 327 6.90 21.09 -10.50
C LEU A 327 6.63 22.59 -10.71
N PHE A 328 7.16 23.44 -9.85
CA PHE A 328 7.07 24.89 -10.01
C PHE A 328 7.88 25.38 -11.22
N LEU A 329 9.12 24.90 -11.38
CA LEU A 329 9.97 25.22 -12.52
C LEU A 329 9.36 24.77 -13.86
N SER A 330 8.72 23.60 -13.91
CA SER A 330 8.05 23.11 -15.13
C SER A 330 6.82 23.95 -15.47
N LYS A 331 6.06 24.43 -14.46
CA LYS A 331 4.93 25.34 -14.66
C LYS A 331 5.36 26.72 -15.16
N ILE A 332 6.49 27.25 -14.70
CA ILE A 332 7.01 28.55 -15.16
C ILE A 332 7.47 28.46 -16.62
N LYS A 333 8.31 27.48 -16.96
CA LYS A 333 8.89 27.33 -18.31
C LYS A 333 7.84 27.16 -19.42
N GLY A 334 6.63 26.73 -19.09
CA GLY A 334 5.53 26.58 -20.04
C GLY A 334 4.56 27.78 -20.13
N LYS A 335 4.63 28.76 -19.22
CA LYS A 335 3.61 29.83 -19.11
C LYS A 335 4.15 31.26 -19.21
N CYS A 336 5.34 31.53 -18.69
CA CYS A 336 5.88 32.90 -18.67
C CYS A 336 6.56 33.19 -20.00
N LYS A 337 6.21 34.33 -20.62
CA LYS A 337 6.85 34.78 -21.87
C LYS A 337 8.03 35.72 -21.60
N ASP A 338 7.97 36.44 -20.49
CA ASP A 338 8.94 37.45 -20.09
C ASP A 338 9.52 37.19 -18.70
N HIS A 339 10.79 37.57 -18.50
CA HIS A 339 11.51 37.38 -17.22
C HIS A 339 10.87 38.13 -16.04
N LYS A 340 10.09 39.19 -16.31
CA LYS A 340 9.31 39.91 -15.28
C LYS A 340 8.16 39.06 -14.73
N GLU A 341 7.52 38.27 -15.58
CA GLU A 341 6.46 37.35 -15.14
C GLU A 341 7.05 36.20 -14.33
N GLU A 342 8.23 35.72 -14.72
CA GLU A 342 8.97 34.71 -13.95
C GLU A 342 9.31 35.22 -12.54
N LEU A 343 9.93 36.41 -12.44
CA LEU A 343 10.26 37.05 -11.17
C LEU A 343 9.03 37.35 -10.31
N GLY A 344 7.93 37.80 -10.93
CA GLY A 344 6.66 38.01 -10.24
C GLY A 344 6.08 36.71 -9.66
N ALA A 345 6.18 35.60 -10.38
CA ALA A 345 5.75 34.29 -9.87
C ALA A 345 6.62 33.81 -8.69
N PHE A 346 7.93 34.05 -8.73
CA PHE A 346 8.81 33.78 -7.59
C PHE A 346 8.46 34.68 -6.39
N ASP A 347 8.18 35.97 -6.62
CA ASP A 347 7.80 36.92 -5.57
C ASP A 347 6.50 36.51 -4.88
N GLU A 348 5.46 36.17 -5.65
CA GLU A 348 4.18 35.71 -5.13
C GLU A 348 4.34 34.43 -4.29
N GLN A 349 5.10 33.45 -4.76
CA GLN A 349 5.32 32.22 -4.00
C GLN A 349 6.08 32.49 -2.70
N ILE A 350 7.16 33.29 -2.73
CA ILE A 350 7.92 33.63 -1.53
C ILE A 350 7.06 34.43 -0.54
N ALA A 351 6.24 35.36 -1.03
CA ALA A 351 5.30 36.12 -0.22
C ALA A 351 4.24 35.23 0.43
N THR A 352 3.69 34.24 -0.29
CA THR A 352 2.74 33.28 0.30
C THR A 352 3.40 32.45 1.40
N LEU A 353 4.65 32.00 1.22
CA LEU A 353 5.40 31.25 2.23
C LEU A 353 5.68 32.11 3.48
N LYS A 354 6.08 33.37 3.31
CA LYS A 354 6.28 34.31 4.43
C LYS A 354 4.98 34.67 5.15
N ASN A 355 3.86 34.79 4.44
CA ASN A 355 2.56 35.00 5.06
C ASN A 355 2.14 33.80 5.92
N ILE A 356 2.40 32.57 5.45
CA ILE A 356 2.15 31.36 6.23
C ILE A 356 3.06 31.29 7.46
N GLU A 357 4.34 31.67 7.31
CA GLU A 357 5.28 31.79 8.43
C GLU A 357 4.79 32.79 9.49
N ALA A 358 4.23 33.93 9.06
CA ALA A 358 3.63 34.92 9.95
C ALA A 358 2.37 34.40 10.66
N SER A 359 1.50 33.68 9.94
CA SER A 359 0.32 33.02 10.53
C SER A 359 0.71 32.01 11.60
N ILE A 360 1.76 31.22 11.38
CA ILE A 360 2.24 30.23 12.36
C ILE A 360 2.85 30.91 13.60
N LYS A 361 3.53 32.06 13.43
CA LYS A 361 4.03 32.87 14.55
C LYS A 361 2.90 33.51 15.37
N ALA A 362 1.79 33.87 14.73
CA ALA A 362 0.66 34.51 15.38
C ALA A 362 -0.14 33.55 16.28
N LEU A 363 -0.12 32.24 15.99
CA LEU A 363 -0.75 31.23 16.84
C LEU A 363 -0.14 31.28 18.25
N PRO A 364 -0.90 31.00 19.33
CA PRO A 364 -0.38 30.95 20.69
C PRO A 364 0.45 29.68 20.96
N ASN A 365 1.48 29.79 21.79
CA ASN A 365 2.41 28.67 22.04
C ASN A 365 1.83 27.59 22.96
N ARG A 366 0.92 27.98 23.84
CA ARG A 366 0.25 27.11 24.78
C ARG A 366 -1.24 27.42 24.74
N GLU A 367 -2.04 26.40 24.53
CA GLU A 367 -3.50 26.48 24.65
C GLU A 367 -3.96 25.47 25.68
N THR A 368 -4.88 25.89 26.54
CA THR A 368 -5.46 25.05 27.58
C THR A 368 -6.85 24.61 27.17
N PHE A 369 -7.02 23.32 26.95
CA PHE A 369 -8.29 22.67 26.67
C PHE A 369 -8.77 21.97 27.92
N ILE A 370 -9.68 22.61 28.64
CA ILE A 370 -10.23 22.08 29.88
C ILE A 370 -9.07 21.81 30.86
N TRP A 371 -8.72 20.55 31.13
CA TRP A 371 -7.65 20.16 32.06
C TRP A 371 -6.30 19.87 31.40
N ILE A 372 -6.24 19.88 30.06
CA ILE A 372 -5.05 19.58 29.24
C ILE A 372 -4.45 20.88 28.71
N SER A 373 -3.15 21.09 28.92
CA SER A 373 -2.41 22.17 28.24
C SER A 373 -1.59 21.57 27.11
N VAL A 374 -1.85 22.01 25.87
CA VAL A 374 -1.07 21.57 24.71
C VAL A 374 0.06 22.56 24.46
N ASP A 375 1.31 22.09 24.50
CA ASP A 375 2.48 22.85 24.06
C ASP A 375 2.71 22.62 22.56
N SER A 376 2.42 23.65 21.76
CA SER A 376 2.61 23.62 20.30
C SER A 376 3.97 24.17 19.86
N LYS A 377 4.86 24.56 20.79
CA LYS A 377 6.21 25.06 20.46
C LYS A 377 7.02 24.11 19.56
N PRO A 378 7.15 22.80 19.85
CA PRO A 378 7.96 21.91 19.03
C PRO A 378 7.39 21.77 17.60
N MET A 379 6.07 21.62 17.46
CA MET A 379 5.40 21.65 16.16
C MET A 379 5.70 22.93 15.38
N LYS A 380 5.56 24.11 16.01
CA LYS A 380 5.86 25.39 15.35
C LYS A 380 7.31 25.53 14.95
N GLN A 381 8.25 25.11 15.80
CA GLN A 381 9.67 25.14 15.46
C GLN A 381 9.99 24.23 14.27
N ALA A 382 9.38 23.04 14.20
CA ALA A 382 9.51 22.14 13.07
C ALA A 382 8.95 22.76 11.78
N LEU A 383 7.73 23.30 11.82
CA LEU A 383 7.11 23.97 10.66
C LEU A 383 7.90 25.21 10.22
N PHE A 384 8.38 26.00 11.17
CA PHE A 384 9.22 27.17 10.89
C PHE A 384 10.51 26.77 10.18
N THR A 385 11.17 25.71 10.66
CA THR A 385 12.40 25.18 10.06
C THR A 385 12.13 24.67 8.65
N LEU A 386 11.00 23.98 8.42
CA LEU A 386 10.59 23.53 7.10
C LEU A 386 10.35 24.74 6.18
N LEU A 387 9.49 25.68 6.56
CA LEU A 387 9.20 26.87 5.75
C LEU A 387 10.45 27.71 5.45
N SER A 388 11.39 27.77 6.39
CA SER A 388 12.70 28.39 6.16
C SER A 388 13.50 27.64 5.08
N LYS A 389 13.50 26.30 5.09
CA LYS A 389 14.11 25.48 4.03
C LYS A 389 13.43 25.69 2.67
N TRP A 390 12.10 25.77 2.65
CA TRP A 390 11.33 26.07 1.43
C TRP A 390 11.71 27.43 0.87
N THR A 391 11.62 28.48 1.70
CA THR A 391 12.00 29.86 1.31
C THR A 391 13.44 29.92 0.82
N PHE A 392 14.36 29.23 1.53
CA PHE A 392 15.76 29.15 1.14
C PHE A 392 15.96 28.50 -0.23
N ALA A 393 15.22 27.43 -0.57
CA ALA A 393 15.35 26.77 -1.86
C ALA A 393 15.03 27.72 -3.03
N TYR A 394 13.94 28.50 -2.92
CA TYR A 394 13.57 29.50 -3.93
C TYR A 394 14.59 30.64 -4.02
N THR A 395 14.99 31.20 -2.87
CA THR A 395 15.96 32.31 -2.87
C THR A 395 17.35 31.89 -3.31
N ASN A 396 17.78 30.67 -2.96
CA ASN A 396 19.10 30.16 -3.32
C ASN A 396 19.19 29.82 -4.81
N HIS A 397 18.11 29.35 -5.43
CA HIS A 397 18.08 29.18 -6.88
C HIS A 397 18.26 30.52 -7.62
N LEU A 398 17.52 31.55 -7.21
CA LEU A 398 17.65 32.89 -7.79
C LEU A 398 19.05 33.48 -7.56
N LEU A 399 19.61 33.29 -6.37
CA LEU A 399 20.97 33.72 -6.05
C LEU A 399 22.01 33.00 -6.90
N LYS A 400 21.91 31.67 -7.03
CA LYS A 400 22.85 30.86 -7.80
C LYS A 400 22.79 31.19 -9.29
N ASP A 401 21.60 31.32 -9.86
CA ASP A 401 21.40 31.73 -11.25
C ASP A 401 21.97 33.14 -11.52
N LEU A 402 21.73 34.09 -10.60
CA LEU A 402 22.32 35.43 -10.68
C LEU A 402 23.85 35.39 -10.61
N LEU A 403 24.41 34.60 -9.69
CA LEU A 403 25.86 34.48 -9.51
C LEU A 403 26.52 33.85 -10.73
N GLU A 404 26.02 32.72 -11.22
CA GLU A 404 26.53 32.04 -12.42
C GLU A 404 26.52 33.01 -13.61
N LYS A 405 25.38 33.63 -13.92
CA LYS A 405 25.26 34.58 -15.03
C LYS A 405 26.14 35.82 -14.89
N THR A 406 26.26 36.37 -13.67
CA THR A 406 27.11 37.55 -13.43
C THR A 406 28.60 37.19 -13.54
N THR A 407 29.00 36.00 -13.07
CA THR A 407 30.38 35.52 -13.19
C THR A 407 30.76 35.23 -14.63
N GLU A 408 29.88 34.57 -15.40
CA GLU A 408 30.07 34.34 -16.84
C GLU A 408 30.23 35.66 -17.61
N MET A 409 29.38 36.65 -17.32
CA MET A 409 29.49 37.98 -17.94
C MET A 409 30.81 38.67 -17.58
N SER A 410 31.21 38.63 -16.30
CA SER A 410 32.46 39.23 -15.86
C SER A 410 33.67 38.56 -16.50
N GLN A 411 33.69 37.23 -16.60
CA GLN A 411 34.76 36.47 -17.25
C GLN A 411 34.82 36.77 -18.76
N PHE A 412 33.67 36.78 -19.43
CA PHE A 412 33.57 37.14 -20.84
C PHE A 412 34.11 38.55 -21.11
N VAL A 413 33.67 39.54 -20.33
CA VAL A 413 34.10 40.93 -20.51
C VAL A 413 35.59 41.11 -20.19
N GLN A 414 36.13 40.42 -19.18
CA GLN A 414 37.57 40.44 -18.90
C GLN A 414 38.38 39.82 -20.05
N HIS A 415 37.95 38.66 -20.57
CA HIS A 415 38.61 37.98 -21.67
C HIS A 415 38.58 38.80 -22.97
N SER A 416 37.41 39.33 -23.36
CA SER A 416 37.29 40.14 -24.58
C SER A 416 38.06 41.46 -24.46
N ASN A 417 38.04 42.11 -23.30
CA ASN A 417 38.74 43.39 -23.11
C ASN A 417 40.27 43.22 -23.08
N SER A 418 40.81 42.10 -22.56
CA SER A 418 42.26 41.84 -22.59
C SER A 418 42.77 41.60 -24.01
N ARG A 419 42.04 40.80 -24.82
CA ARG A 419 42.38 40.53 -26.22
C ARG A 419 42.30 41.78 -27.11
N LEU A 420 41.29 42.63 -26.90
CA LEU A 420 41.17 43.91 -27.61
C LEU A 420 42.20 44.95 -27.14
N LYS A 421 42.68 44.85 -25.88
CA LYS A 421 43.78 45.67 -25.35
C LYS A 421 45.11 45.32 -26.00
N SER A 422 45.49 44.04 -25.98
CA SER A 422 46.79 43.59 -26.52
C SER A 422 46.95 43.93 -28.00
N PHE A 423 45.85 43.89 -28.78
CA PHE A 423 45.87 44.31 -30.17
C PHE A 423 46.01 45.84 -30.35
N ALA A 424 45.28 46.64 -29.56
CA ALA A 424 45.33 48.10 -29.65
C ALA A 424 46.69 48.69 -29.24
N ASP A 425 47.40 48.02 -28.35
CA ASP A 425 48.69 48.48 -27.81
C ASP A 425 49.90 47.91 -28.61
N GLU A 426 49.68 47.22 -29.74
CA GLU A 426 50.69 46.60 -30.62
C GLU A 426 51.68 45.61 -29.93
N GLU A 427 51.39 45.14 -28.72
CA GLU A 427 52.32 44.30 -27.93
C GLU A 427 52.40 42.83 -28.43
N GLU A 428 51.33 42.30 -29.05
CA GLU A 428 51.28 40.97 -29.66
C GLU A 428 50.70 41.03 -31.08
N LYS A 429 51.42 40.47 -32.07
CA LYS A 429 50.89 40.21 -33.42
C LYS A 429 49.89 39.05 -33.38
N LEU A 430 48.72 39.29 -32.78
CA LEU A 430 47.61 38.34 -32.80
C LEU A 430 47.08 38.17 -34.24
N PRO A 431 46.72 36.95 -34.67
CA PRO A 431 46.12 36.72 -35.97
C PRO A 431 44.81 37.51 -36.11
N VAL A 432 44.64 38.23 -37.22
CA VAL A 432 43.43 39.01 -37.56
C VAL A 432 42.11 38.21 -37.40
N PRO A 433 42.04 36.90 -37.73
CA PRO A 433 40.84 36.08 -37.50
C PRO A 433 40.41 35.97 -36.04
N GLU A 434 41.35 35.88 -35.09
CA GLU A 434 41.02 35.76 -33.66
C GLU A 434 40.40 37.05 -33.11
N ILE A 435 40.89 38.21 -33.55
CA ILE A 435 40.36 39.50 -33.13
C ILE A 435 38.99 39.76 -33.76
N MET A 436 38.82 39.40 -35.03
CA MET A 436 37.51 39.47 -35.69
C MET A 436 36.50 38.55 -35.02
N GLY A 437 36.91 37.37 -34.54
CA GLY A 437 36.07 36.48 -33.72
C GLY A 437 35.57 37.15 -32.46
N VAL A 438 36.47 37.77 -31.68
CA VAL A 438 36.10 38.52 -30.47
C VAL A 438 35.17 39.70 -30.79
N ILE A 439 35.39 40.41 -31.91
CA ILE A 439 34.52 41.52 -32.35
C ILE A 439 33.11 41.00 -32.69
N THR A 440 33.00 39.87 -33.39
CA THR A 440 31.74 39.25 -33.78
C THR A 440 31.00 38.68 -32.57
N ASP A 441 31.71 38.05 -31.63
CA ASP A 441 31.15 37.54 -30.37
C ASP A 441 30.61 38.66 -29.49
N VAL A 442 31.36 39.76 -29.32
CA VAL A 442 30.89 40.94 -28.59
C VAL A 442 29.66 41.56 -29.26
N ARG A 443 29.58 41.53 -30.59
CA ARG A 443 28.43 42.05 -31.35
C ARG A 443 27.19 41.18 -31.16
N LYS A 444 27.32 39.86 -31.32
CA LYS A 444 26.24 38.89 -31.10
C LYS A 444 25.74 38.92 -29.66
N ALA A 445 26.65 39.01 -28.70
CA ALA A 445 26.32 39.10 -27.28
C ALA A 445 25.69 40.45 -26.89
N SER A 446 25.91 41.53 -27.63
CA SER A 446 25.46 42.87 -27.24
C SER A 446 23.96 43.00 -27.08
N ALA A 447 23.15 42.46 -28.00
CA ALA A 447 21.70 42.58 -27.89
C ALA A 447 21.17 41.83 -26.66
N ARG A 448 21.62 40.59 -26.48
CA ARG A 448 21.18 39.70 -25.39
C ARG A 448 21.65 40.19 -24.02
N THR A 449 22.91 40.60 -23.88
CA THR A 449 23.50 40.99 -22.59
C THR A 449 22.95 42.33 -22.10
N GLU A 450 22.63 43.27 -23.01
CA GLU A 450 22.03 44.57 -22.62
C GLU A 450 20.60 44.44 -22.13
N GLU A 451 19.82 43.52 -22.71
CA GLU A 451 18.46 43.22 -22.28
C GLU A 451 18.42 42.54 -20.89
N MET A 452 19.46 41.77 -20.53
CA MET A 452 19.54 41.07 -19.25
C MET A 452 19.93 41.96 -18.04
N PHE A 453 20.44 43.18 -18.25
CA PHE A 453 20.87 44.04 -17.13
C PHE A 453 19.71 44.56 -16.27
N GLY A 454 18.57 44.87 -16.88
CA GLY A 454 17.35 45.29 -16.15
C GLY A 454 16.83 44.17 -15.23
N PRO A 455 16.54 42.98 -15.77
CA PRO A 455 16.27 41.75 -15.02
C PRO A 455 17.14 41.51 -13.79
N TRP A 456 18.46 41.56 -13.93
CA TRP A 456 19.37 41.27 -12.82
C TRP A 456 19.27 42.29 -11.68
N GLN A 457 19.00 43.56 -11.99
CA GLN A 457 18.76 44.59 -10.98
C GLN A 457 17.45 44.34 -10.22
N GLU A 458 16.39 43.92 -10.94
CA GLU A 458 15.11 43.56 -10.33
C GLU A 458 15.26 42.33 -9.42
N THR A 459 16.01 41.29 -9.84
CA THR A 459 16.32 40.12 -9.00
C THR A 459 17.12 40.48 -7.75
N ILE A 460 18.10 41.38 -7.85
CA ILE A 460 18.88 41.84 -6.68
C ILE A 460 17.98 42.59 -5.69
N ASN A 461 17.12 43.48 -6.17
CA ASN A 461 16.19 44.24 -5.32
C ASN A 461 15.22 43.30 -4.58
N LEU A 462 14.72 42.27 -5.26
CA LEU A 462 13.86 41.25 -4.67
C LEU A 462 14.61 40.47 -3.58
N LEU A 463 15.80 39.95 -3.87
CA LEU A 463 16.61 39.19 -2.89
C LEU A 463 16.97 40.03 -1.66
N GLN A 464 17.33 41.30 -1.85
CA GLN A 464 17.59 42.24 -0.76
C GLN A 464 16.33 42.55 0.07
N GLY A 465 15.17 42.69 -0.59
CA GLY A 465 13.88 42.88 0.08
C GLY A 465 13.49 41.70 0.98
N TYR A 466 13.91 40.48 0.63
CA TYR A 466 13.66 39.28 1.43
C TYR A 466 14.71 39.00 2.51
N GLY A 467 15.79 39.78 2.57
CA GLY A 467 16.86 39.68 3.58
C GLY A 467 17.96 38.66 3.24
N VAL A 468 18.15 38.34 1.95
CA VAL A 468 19.22 37.45 1.47
C VAL A 468 20.49 38.26 1.22
N ASP A 469 21.60 37.87 1.85
CA ASP A 469 22.90 38.51 1.67
C ASP A 469 23.46 38.20 0.27
N VAL A 470 23.24 39.11 -0.67
CA VAL A 470 23.86 39.06 -1.99
C VAL A 470 25.30 39.59 -1.89
N PRO A 471 26.32 38.87 -2.41
CA PRO A 471 27.70 39.34 -2.38
C PRO A 471 27.86 40.74 -2.98
N THR A 472 28.57 41.62 -2.26
CA THR A 472 28.82 43.02 -2.67
C THR A 472 29.54 43.11 -4.01
N SER A 473 30.37 42.12 -4.34
CA SER A 473 30.99 41.97 -5.66
C SER A 473 29.96 41.85 -6.78
N CYS A 474 28.91 41.03 -6.61
CA CYS A 474 27.87 40.84 -7.62
C CYS A 474 27.05 42.13 -7.85
N VAL A 475 26.65 42.79 -6.77
CA VAL A 475 25.90 44.05 -6.82
C VAL A 475 26.70 45.14 -7.56
N GLN A 476 27.99 45.28 -7.24
CA GLN A 476 28.86 46.24 -7.92
C GLN A 476 29.04 45.90 -9.41
N THR A 477 29.22 44.63 -9.75
CA THR A 477 29.37 44.18 -11.14
C THR A 477 28.11 44.49 -11.95
N VAL A 478 26.90 44.24 -11.43
CA VAL A 478 25.64 44.54 -12.13
C VAL A 478 25.38 46.04 -12.25
N GLN A 479 25.71 46.84 -11.22
CA GLN A 479 25.59 48.30 -11.28
C GLN A 479 26.59 48.95 -12.24
N THR A 480 27.79 48.38 -12.38
CA THR A 480 28.82 48.86 -13.29
C THR A 480 28.81 48.16 -14.66
N ALA A 481 28.02 47.10 -14.83
CA ALA A 481 27.99 46.26 -16.03
C ALA A 481 27.77 47.07 -17.30
N SER A 482 26.78 47.98 -17.31
CA SER A 482 26.53 48.88 -18.45
C SER A 482 27.75 49.75 -18.80
N LYS A 483 28.48 50.25 -17.79
CA LYS A 483 29.70 51.05 -18.00
C LYS A 483 30.83 50.20 -18.58
N ILE A 484 31.07 49.02 -18.01
CA ILE A 484 32.13 48.11 -18.46
C ILE A 484 31.82 47.62 -19.90
N TRP A 485 30.54 47.34 -20.20
CA TRP A 485 30.07 46.96 -21.54
C TRP A 485 30.27 48.08 -22.57
N ASN A 486 29.96 49.33 -22.21
CA ASN A 486 30.18 50.49 -23.08
C ASN A 486 31.67 50.74 -23.35
N VAL A 487 32.54 50.50 -22.37
CA VAL A 487 34.00 50.55 -22.56
C VAL A 487 34.47 49.46 -23.52
N LEU A 488 33.96 48.23 -23.37
CA LEU A 488 34.26 47.12 -24.29
C LEU A 488 33.80 47.44 -25.72
N LYS A 489 32.58 47.96 -25.90
CA LYS A 489 32.06 48.40 -27.20
C LYS A 489 32.94 49.47 -27.83
N LYS A 490 33.30 50.51 -27.08
CA LYS A 490 34.16 51.59 -27.58
C LYS A 490 35.49 51.04 -28.08
N ARG A 491 36.08 50.08 -27.35
CA ARG A 491 37.33 49.43 -27.73
C ARG A 491 37.18 48.51 -28.94
N MET A 492 36.07 47.78 -29.03
CA MET A 492 35.71 46.98 -30.20
C MET A 492 35.62 47.86 -31.46
N TYR A 493 34.93 49.01 -31.39
CA TYR A 493 34.84 49.95 -32.51
C TYR A 493 36.21 50.51 -32.91
N GLN A 494 37.07 50.85 -31.94
CA GLN A 494 38.44 51.30 -32.21
C GLN A 494 39.27 50.24 -32.93
N CYS A 495 39.23 48.99 -32.49
CA CYS A 495 39.95 47.89 -33.16
C CYS A 495 39.37 47.62 -34.56
N ARG A 496 38.05 47.72 -34.73
CA ARG A 496 37.38 47.57 -36.03
C ARG A 496 37.84 48.63 -37.03
N THR A 497 37.94 49.90 -36.62
CA THR A 497 38.41 50.98 -37.50
C THR A 497 39.88 50.80 -37.92
N MET A 498 40.72 50.23 -37.05
CA MET A 498 42.12 49.94 -37.38
C MET A 498 42.27 48.78 -38.37
N LEU A 499 41.29 47.88 -38.42
CA LEU A 499 41.29 46.68 -39.26
C LEU A 499 40.52 46.85 -40.59
N GLU A 500 39.98 48.04 -40.89
CA GLU A 500 39.06 48.26 -42.01
C GLU A 500 39.72 47.99 -43.37
N ASP A 501 40.95 48.46 -43.59
CA ASP A 501 41.72 48.22 -44.82
C ASP A 501 42.15 46.75 -44.98
N THR A 502 42.50 46.08 -43.88
CA THR A 502 42.85 44.64 -43.90
C THR A 502 41.62 43.77 -44.12
N CYS A 503 40.48 44.16 -43.56
CA CYS A 503 39.19 43.47 -43.68
C CYS A 503 38.67 43.53 -45.12
N THR A 504 38.73 44.70 -45.77
CA THR A 504 38.31 44.81 -47.18
C THR A 504 39.18 43.96 -48.11
N ARG A 505 40.50 43.87 -47.86
CA ARG A 505 41.40 43.00 -48.61
C ARG A 505 41.06 41.52 -48.42
N GLU A 506 40.88 41.07 -47.18
CA GLU A 506 40.51 39.67 -46.89
C GLU A 506 39.11 39.33 -47.42
N GLN A 507 38.13 40.24 -47.34
CA GLN A 507 36.80 40.05 -47.93
C GLN A 507 36.85 39.83 -49.44
N THR A 508 37.73 40.54 -50.16
CA THR A 508 37.91 40.31 -51.61
C THR A 508 38.58 38.98 -51.92
N ARG A 509 39.53 38.53 -51.09
CA ARG A 509 40.15 37.19 -51.20
C ARG A 509 39.11 36.09 -50.97
N LEU A 510 38.32 36.20 -49.89
CA LEU A 510 37.30 35.22 -49.52
C LEU A 510 36.21 35.09 -50.59
N ARG A 511 35.75 36.20 -51.18
CA ARG A 511 34.78 36.14 -52.30
C ARG A 511 35.31 35.36 -53.50
N LYS A 512 36.61 35.44 -53.77
CA LYS A 512 37.25 34.70 -54.86
C LYS A 512 37.36 33.21 -54.53
N GLU A 513 37.84 32.89 -53.33
CA GLU A 513 37.95 31.50 -52.86
C GLU A 513 36.59 30.81 -52.76
N SER A 514 35.56 31.53 -52.32
CA SER A 514 34.17 31.08 -52.28
C SER A 514 33.64 30.74 -53.68
N ALA A 515 33.95 31.56 -54.70
CA ALA A 515 33.59 31.26 -56.09
C ALA A 515 34.33 30.03 -56.65
N ASP A 516 35.63 29.89 -56.36
CA ASP A 516 36.43 28.73 -56.75
C ASP A 516 35.92 27.44 -56.06
N PHE A 517 35.47 27.56 -54.80
CA PHE A 517 34.90 26.47 -54.03
C PHE A 517 33.53 26.03 -54.57
N ILE A 518 32.67 26.95 -55.02
CA ILE A 518 31.40 26.61 -55.72
C ILE A 518 31.67 25.74 -56.96
N ALA A 519 32.71 26.03 -57.73
CA ALA A 519 33.08 25.21 -58.88
C ALA A 519 33.54 23.80 -58.47
N LYS A 520 34.38 23.70 -57.41
CA LYS A 520 34.84 22.42 -56.84
C LYS A 520 33.66 21.58 -56.32
N ALA A 521 32.71 22.20 -55.61
CA ALA A 521 31.52 21.55 -55.06
C ALA A 521 30.60 20.97 -56.15
N ASN A 522 30.38 21.71 -57.24
CA ASN A 522 29.56 21.24 -58.37
C ASN A 522 30.23 20.09 -59.14
N ALA A 523 31.54 20.14 -59.33
CA ALA A 523 32.29 19.04 -59.92
C ALA A 523 32.18 17.76 -59.09
N PHE A 524 32.30 17.88 -57.76
CA PHE A 524 32.11 16.75 -56.83
C PHE A 524 30.69 16.18 -56.88
N ARG A 525 29.65 17.02 -56.98
CA ARG A 525 28.25 16.56 -57.09
C ARG A 525 28.03 15.67 -58.32
N ASN A 526 28.64 16.00 -59.44
CA ASN A 526 28.53 15.21 -60.67
C ASN A 526 29.29 13.87 -60.54
N TRP A 527 30.46 13.88 -59.93
CA TRP A 527 31.22 12.67 -59.62
C TRP A 527 30.45 11.73 -58.67
N PHE A 528 29.82 12.28 -57.62
CA PHE A 528 29.04 11.53 -56.64
C PHE A 528 27.87 10.76 -57.27
N LYS A 529 27.17 11.36 -58.25
CA LYS A 529 26.05 10.67 -58.93
C LYS A 529 26.50 9.50 -59.79
N LEU A 530 27.72 9.51 -60.31
CA LEU A 530 28.21 8.52 -61.26
C LEU A 530 28.90 7.34 -60.58
N ASN A 531 29.63 7.58 -59.49
CA ASN A 531 30.51 6.59 -58.86
C ASN A 531 29.94 5.97 -57.57
N MET A 532 28.87 6.52 -57.00
CA MET A 532 28.27 5.95 -55.78
C MET A 532 27.43 4.70 -56.09
N PRO A 533 27.42 3.70 -55.19
CA PRO A 533 26.78 2.39 -55.41
C PRO A 533 25.25 2.47 -55.29
N PHE A 534 24.61 3.06 -56.30
CA PHE A 534 23.15 3.14 -56.42
C PHE A 534 22.52 1.92 -57.14
N GLN A 535 23.33 0.97 -57.62
CA GLN A 535 22.88 -0.24 -58.31
C GLN A 535 23.25 -1.53 -57.55
N LEU A 536 22.34 -2.50 -57.54
CA LEU A 536 22.55 -3.82 -56.95
C LEU A 536 23.18 -4.72 -58.03
N GLY A 537 24.43 -5.11 -57.86
CA GLY A 537 25.13 -6.02 -58.79
C GLY A 537 24.53 -7.43 -58.81
N THR A 538 24.97 -8.25 -59.77
CA THR A 538 24.57 -9.67 -59.89
C THR A 538 24.94 -10.49 -58.66
N ASN A 539 26.04 -10.14 -57.98
CA ASN A 539 26.37 -10.58 -56.62
C ASN A 539 26.54 -9.33 -55.73
N PRO A 540 25.62 -9.08 -54.78
CA PRO A 540 25.76 -7.96 -53.87
C PRO A 540 26.78 -8.32 -52.78
N GLU A 541 28.02 -7.87 -52.94
CA GLU A 541 29.00 -7.83 -51.85
C GLU A 541 28.83 -6.49 -51.10
N PRO A 542 28.21 -6.48 -49.91
CA PRO A 542 27.98 -5.24 -49.18
C PRO A 542 29.28 -4.55 -48.77
N ASP A 543 30.34 -5.32 -48.57
CA ASP A 543 31.67 -4.83 -48.20
C ASP A 543 32.25 -3.86 -49.24
N HIS A 544 32.00 -4.09 -50.52
CA HIS A 544 32.42 -3.18 -51.59
C HIS A 544 31.65 -1.85 -51.55
N ALA A 545 30.34 -1.90 -51.28
CA ALA A 545 29.50 -0.72 -51.15
C ALA A 545 29.83 0.09 -49.89
N TYR A 546 30.09 -0.57 -48.75
CA TYR A 546 30.56 0.08 -47.53
C TYR A 546 31.93 0.71 -47.71
N SER A 547 32.88 0.02 -48.35
CA SER A 547 34.20 0.58 -48.65
C SER A 547 34.08 1.87 -49.49
N ALA A 548 33.20 1.87 -50.51
CA ALA A 548 32.93 3.06 -51.31
C ALA A 548 32.30 4.21 -50.48
N ILE A 549 31.32 3.91 -49.61
CA ILE A 549 30.67 4.90 -48.73
C ILE A 549 31.64 5.44 -47.67
N ASP A 550 32.43 4.58 -47.04
CA ASP A 550 33.38 4.93 -45.99
C ASP A 550 34.58 5.71 -46.55
N SER A 551 35.01 5.44 -47.79
CA SER A 551 36.02 6.25 -48.48
C SER A 551 35.60 7.72 -48.65
N GLN A 552 34.29 8.00 -48.71
CA GLN A 552 33.74 9.35 -48.83
C GLN A 552 33.50 10.03 -47.47
N ARG A 553 33.29 9.22 -46.43
CA ARG A 553 33.02 9.67 -45.06
C ARG A 553 34.30 9.86 -44.23
N PHE A 554 35.33 9.07 -44.48
CA PHE A 554 36.56 9.03 -43.68
C PHE A 554 37.80 9.30 -44.54
N MET A 555 38.44 10.43 -44.26
CA MET A 555 39.63 10.93 -44.98
C MET A 555 40.83 9.95 -44.93
N GLN A 556 40.93 9.13 -43.88
CA GLN A 556 42.02 8.16 -43.68
C GLN A 556 41.91 6.87 -44.50
N ILE A 557 40.72 6.56 -45.05
CA ILE A 557 40.45 5.30 -45.77
C ILE A 557 40.69 5.46 -47.29
N ALA A 558 40.80 6.70 -47.76
CA ALA A 558 41.17 7.00 -49.14
C ALA A 558 42.66 6.67 -49.39
N LEU A 559 42.93 5.48 -49.95
CA LEU A 559 44.28 4.95 -50.16
C LEU A 559 45.02 5.52 -51.38
N ASP A 560 44.33 6.23 -52.29
CA ASP A 560 44.92 6.78 -53.50
C ASP A 560 45.08 8.31 -53.43
N GLY A 561 46.26 8.81 -53.77
CA GLY A 561 46.63 10.23 -53.70
C GLY A 561 45.80 11.18 -54.58
N GLU A 562 45.09 10.65 -55.58
CA GLU A 562 44.12 11.42 -56.39
C GLU A 562 42.75 11.55 -55.70
N SER A 563 42.38 10.58 -54.85
CA SER A 563 41.11 10.55 -54.12
C SER A 563 41.11 11.43 -52.86
N GLN A 564 42.28 11.86 -52.38
CA GLN A 564 42.40 12.83 -51.28
C GLN A 564 41.84 14.22 -51.64
N GLN A 565 41.83 14.61 -52.92
CA GLN A 565 41.24 15.87 -53.39
C GLN A 565 39.72 15.80 -53.60
N HIS A 566 39.11 14.62 -53.47
CA HIS A 566 37.72 14.35 -53.85
C HIS A 566 36.95 13.54 -52.78
N CYS A 567 37.15 13.80 -51.48
CA CYS A 567 36.32 13.22 -50.42
C CYS A 567 35.31 14.25 -49.88
N LEU A 568 34.07 13.82 -49.63
CA LEU A 568 33.02 14.70 -49.08
C LEU A 568 33.43 15.27 -47.72
N ALA A 569 34.07 14.48 -46.86
CA ALA A 569 34.56 14.94 -45.56
C ALA A 569 35.60 16.07 -45.68
N GLY A 570 36.55 15.97 -46.61
CA GLY A 570 37.54 17.03 -46.86
C GLY A 570 36.90 18.29 -47.42
N ILE A 571 35.96 18.15 -48.36
CA ILE A 571 35.24 19.30 -48.94
C ILE A 571 34.34 19.99 -47.88
N LEU A 572 33.79 19.25 -46.92
CA LEU A 572 33.03 19.83 -45.81
C LEU A 572 33.90 20.55 -44.79
N VAL A 573 35.13 20.06 -44.56
CA VAL A 573 36.12 20.77 -43.74
C VAL A 573 36.51 22.09 -44.40
N ASP A 574 36.84 22.05 -45.70
CA ASP A 574 37.10 23.24 -46.52
C ASP A 574 35.91 24.24 -46.45
N LEU A 575 34.66 23.74 -46.55
CA LEU A 575 33.45 24.57 -46.45
C LEU A 575 33.26 25.15 -45.04
N ASN A 576 33.57 24.41 -43.98
CA ASN A 576 33.46 24.92 -42.62
C ASN A 576 34.55 25.97 -42.33
N GLU A 577 35.76 25.77 -42.84
CA GLU A 577 36.84 26.75 -42.77
C GLU A 577 36.47 28.03 -43.55
N LEU A 578 35.91 27.91 -44.75
CA LEU A 578 35.41 29.05 -45.52
C LEU A 578 34.23 29.74 -44.82
N ASN A 579 33.26 29.00 -44.28
CA ASN A 579 32.13 29.58 -43.55
C ASN A 579 32.55 30.30 -42.27
N THR A 580 33.49 29.73 -41.50
CA THR A 580 34.05 30.40 -40.32
C THR A 580 34.76 31.68 -40.72
N GLN A 581 35.51 31.68 -41.82
CA GLN A 581 36.13 32.90 -42.36
C GLN A 581 35.08 33.91 -42.88
N GLU A 582 34.07 33.48 -43.64
CA GLU A 582 32.98 34.34 -44.11
C GLU A 582 32.18 34.96 -42.95
N GLU A 583 31.91 34.19 -41.89
CA GLU A 583 31.25 34.65 -40.67
C GLU A 583 32.10 35.64 -39.87
N LEU A 584 33.41 35.41 -39.77
CA LEU A 584 34.36 36.32 -39.13
C LEU A 584 34.39 37.70 -39.79
N PHE A 585 34.17 37.76 -41.12
CA PHE A 585 34.23 38.98 -41.91
C PHE A 585 32.86 39.56 -42.31
N ASP A 586 31.77 39.10 -41.67
CA ASP A 586 30.38 39.52 -41.94
C ASP A 586 29.95 39.37 -43.42
N LEU A 587 30.49 38.38 -44.13
CA LEU A 587 30.06 38.02 -45.49
C LEU A 587 28.84 37.08 -45.41
N SER A 588 27.98 37.13 -46.43
CA SER A 588 26.87 36.19 -46.54
C SER A 588 27.40 34.77 -46.69
N MET A 589 27.16 33.91 -45.69
CA MET A 589 27.59 32.51 -45.74
C MET A 589 27.13 31.85 -47.04
N THR A 590 28.07 31.24 -47.74
CA THR A 590 27.77 30.52 -48.97
C THR A 590 27.07 29.20 -48.69
N GLN A 591 25.77 29.17 -48.98
CA GLN A 591 24.98 27.95 -48.84
C GLN A 591 25.13 27.06 -50.07
N HIS A 592 25.68 25.87 -49.86
CA HIS A 592 25.83 24.86 -50.91
C HIS A 592 24.78 23.76 -50.75
N GLU A 593 23.59 23.98 -51.29
CA GLU A 593 22.51 22.96 -51.28
C GLU A 593 22.97 21.63 -51.91
N GLY A 594 23.85 21.67 -52.92
CA GLY A 594 24.35 20.49 -53.60
C GLY A 594 25.17 19.55 -52.71
N LEU A 595 26.00 20.10 -51.82
CA LEU A 595 26.81 19.33 -50.88
C LEU A 595 25.97 18.81 -49.70
N GLN A 596 25.03 19.63 -49.21
CA GLN A 596 24.06 19.20 -48.19
C GLN A 596 23.21 18.04 -48.70
N LYS A 597 22.76 18.08 -49.96
CA LYS A 597 22.07 16.95 -50.60
C LYS A 597 22.97 15.70 -50.65
N CYS A 598 24.25 15.81 -51.01
CA CYS A 598 25.18 14.67 -50.94
C CYS A 598 25.34 14.10 -49.53
N THR A 599 25.39 14.93 -48.48
CA THR A 599 25.51 14.43 -47.10
C THR A 599 24.30 13.63 -46.65
N VAL A 600 23.11 14.13 -47.01
CA VAL A 600 21.85 13.45 -46.71
C VAL A 600 21.77 12.15 -47.52
N GLU A 601 22.03 12.22 -48.83
CA GLU A 601 22.02 11.04 -49.72
C GLU A 601 23.04 9.98 -49.30
N LEU A 602 24.21 10.34 -48.75
CA LEU A 602 25.20 9.36 -48.27
C LEU A 602 24.75 8.64 -46.99
N VAL A 603 24.12 9.36 -46.05
CA VAL A 603 23.53 8.76 -44.84
C VAL A 603 22.35 7.86 -45.22
N GLU A 604 21.50 8.33 -46.12
CA GLU A 604 20.38 7.58 -46.67
C GLU A 604 20.86 6.33 -47.44
N LEU A 605 21.93 6.44 -48.22
CA LEU A 605 22.53 5.32 -48.95
C LEU A 605 23.11 4.27 -48.01
N LYS A 606 23.78 4.69 -46.92
CA LYS A 606 24.21 3.75 -45.87
C LYS A 606 23.00 3.02 -45.28
N HIS A 607 21.93 3.73 -44.96
CA HIS A 607 20.74 3.11 -44.38
C HIS A 607 20.13 2.06 -45.33
N VAL A 608 20.03 2.36 -46.63
CA VAL A 608 19.55 1.39 -47.63
C VAL A 608 20.47 0.17 -47.72
N TRP A 609 21.79 0.35 -47.69
CA TRP A 609 22.74 -0.78 -47.71
C TRP A 609 22.73 -1.59 -46.41
N ASP A 610 22.48 -0.97 -45.25
CA ASP A 610 22.26 -1.67 -43.98
C ASP A 610 21.02 -2.58 -44.07
N LEU A 611 19.91 -2.08 -44.66
CA LEU A 611 18.71 -2.88 -44.93
C LEU A 611 19.00 -4.04 -45.88
N VAL A 612 19.76 -3.79 -46.96
CA VAL A 612 20.20 -4.83 -47.90
C VAL A 612 21.04 -5.89 -47.19
N CYS A 613 21.92 -5.52 -46.26
CA CYS A 613 22.70 -6.48 -45.46
C CYS A 613 21.83 -7.35 -44.58
N VAL A 614 20.89 -6.75 -43.85
CA VAL A 614 19.93 -7.48 -43.01
C VAL A 614 19.12 -8.45 -43.86
N PHE A 615 18.68 -8.03 -45.04
CA PHE A 615 17.99 -8.89 -45.99
C PHE A 615 18.87 -10.05 -46.48
N LEU A 616 20.09 -9.78 -46.95
CA LEU A 616 20.98 -10.83 -47.46
C LEU A 616 21.39 -11.82 -46.37
N ALA A 617 21.66 -11.35 -45.16
CA ALA A 617 21.97 -12.21 -44.01
C ALA A 617 20.75 -13.07 -43.61
N SER A 618 19.56 -12.48 -43.59
CA SER A 618 18.32 -13.21 -43.30
C SER A 618 18.02 -14.24 -44.37
N PHE A 619 18.19 -13.88 -45.65
CA PHE A 619 18.00 -14.79 -46.78
C PHE A 619 19.03 -15.93 -46.74
N SER A 620 20.30 -15.66 -46.46
CA SER A 620 21.33 -16.68 -46.27
C SER A 620 20.96 -17.64 -45.14
N ARG A 621 20.51 -17.11 -43.99
CA ARG A 621 20.02 -17.92 -42.87
C ARG A 621 18.87 -18.82 -43.30
N TRP A 622 17.88 -18.29 -44.01
CA TRP A 622 16.74 -19.07 -44.50
C TRP A 622 17.17 -20.17 -45.44
N THR A 623 18.09 -19.90 -46.37
CA THR A 623 18.54 -20.89 -47.35
C THR A 623 19.24 -22.10 -46.71
N GLU A 624 19.83 -21.96 -45.53
CA GLU A 624 20.53 -23.04 -44.83
C GLU A 624 19.61 -23.94 -44.00
N LEU A 625 18.36 -23.52 -43.73
CA LEU A 625 17.46 -24.26 -42.85
C LEU A 625 16.99 -25.58 -43.48
N ALA A 626 16.99 -26.65 -42.68
CA ALA A 626 16.48 -27.96 -43.08
C ALA A 626 14.94 -27.98 -43.11
N TRP A 627 14.35 -28.31 -44.26
CA TRP A 627 12.92 -28.21 -44.54
C TRP A 627 12.01 -28.84 -43.47
N PHE A 628 12.34 -30.04 -43.00
CA PHE A 628 11.49 -30.79 -42.05
C PHE A 628 11.52 -30.27 -40.61
N GLN A 629 12.50 -29.42 -40.26
CA GLN A 629 12.65 -28.87 -38.91
C GLN A 629 12.19 -27.41 -38.82
N VAL A 630 11.83 -26.80 -39.94
CA VAL A 630 11.43 -25.39 -40.02
C VAL A 630 9.96 -25.23 -39.69
N LYS A 631 9.68 -24.28 -38.80
CA LYS A 631 8.34 -23.74 -38.60
C LYS A 631 8.12 -22.62 -39.61
N LEU A 632 7.32 -22.89 -40.64
CA LEU A 632 7.07 -21.93 -41.72
C LEU A 632 6.26 -20.70 -41.27
N GLU A 633 5.52 -20.80 -40.17
CA GLU A 633 4.86 -19.64 -39.53
C GLU A 633 5.89 -18.57 -39.11
N VAL A 634 7.00 -19.00 -38.52
CA VAL A 634 8.09 -18.09 -38.09
C VAL A 634 8.79 -17.50 -39.32
N LEU A 635 9.03 -18.32 -40.34
CA LEU A 635 9.63 -17.84 -41.59
C LEU A 635 8.73 -16.82 -42.30
N SER A 636 7.41 -17.05 -42.33
CA SER A 636 6.44 -16.13 -42.92
C SER A 636 6.39 -14.80 -42.16
N GLN A 637 6.39 -14.85 -40.83
CA GLN A 637 6.47 -13.65 -39.98
C GLN A 637 7.76 -12.88 -40.23
N ASP A 638 8.92 -13.55 -40.23
CA ASP A 638 10.22 -12.93 -40.50
C ASP A 638 10.24 -12.21 -41.87
N VAL A 639 9.64 -12.81 -42.91
CA VAL A 639 9.56 -12.19 -44.26
C VAL A 639 8.60 -11.00 -44.26
N GLU A 640 7.46 -11.10 -43.58
CA GLU A 640 6.47 -10.02 -43.46
C GLU A 640 7.03 -8.83 -42.68
N GLU A 641 7.73 -9.08 -41.57
CA GLU A 641 8.43 -8.05 -40.80
C GLU A 641 9.50 -7.34 -41.64
N LEU A 642 10.27 -8.08 -42.44
CA LEU A 642 11.24 -7.48 -43.37
C LEU A 642 10.56 -6.68 -44.48
N CYS A 643 9.41 -7.12 -45.00
CA CYS A 643 8.61 -6.36 -45.96
C CYS A 643 8.09 -5.05 -45.35
N GLU A 644 7.61 -5.09 -44.10
CA GLU A 644 7.19 -3.91 -43.37
C GLU A 644 8.35 -2.95 -43.11
N LEU A 645 9.50 -3.46 -42.66
CA LEU A 645 10.70 -2.67 -42.39
C LEU A 645 11.18 -1.93 -43.65
N VAL A 646 11.18 -2.61 -44.80
CA VAL A 646 11.52 -1.99 -46.09
C VAL A 646 10.45 -0.98 -46.50
N SER A 647 9.16 -1.30 -46.37
CA SER A 647 8.05 -0.41 -46.73
C SER A 647 7.95 0.85 -45.89
N GLN A 648 8.36 0.79 -44.61
CA GLN A 648 8.39 1.92 -43.68
C GLN A 648 9.58 2.87 -43.93
N SER A 649 10.61 2.41 -44.65
CA SER A 649 11.72 3.28 -45.05
C SER A 649 11.23 4.34 -46.05
N GLN A 650 11.76 5.57 -45.94
CA GLN A 650 11.17 6.78 -46.53
C GLN A 650 10.97 6.69 -48.06
N ASP A 651 9.90 7.33 -48.58
CA ASP A 651 9.55 7.40 -50.01
C ASP A 651 10.68 7.90 -50.95
N ARG A 652 11.70 8.56 -50.40
CA ARG A 652 12.84 9.10 -51.14
C ARG A 652 13.75 8.02 -51.76
N HIS A 653 13.77 6.81 -51.19
CA HIS A 653 14.66 5.72 -51.64
C HIS A 653 14.03 4.85 -52.74
N ARG A 654 12.72 4.96 -52.98
CA ARG A 654 11.99 4.17 -53.99
C ARG A 654 12.48 4.36 -55.41
N GLY A 655 13.12 5.49 -55.71
CA GLY A 655 13.71 5.78 -57.01
C GLY A 655 15.09 5.14 -57.23
N TRP A 656 15.69 4.53 -56.21
CA TRP A 656 17.03 3.95 -56.32
C TRP A 656 16.95 2.50 -56.81
N PRO A 657 17.74 2.13 -57.84
CA PRO A 657 17.76 0.76 -58.36
C PRO A 657 18.02 -0.33 -57.31
N VAL A 658 18.84 -0.04 -56.29
CA VAL A 658 19.11 -0.94 -55.16
C VAL A 658 17.85 -1.29 -54.37
N TYR A 659 17.01 -0.29 -54.09
CA TYR A 659 15.78 -0.48 -53.32
C TYR A 659 14.74 -1.28 -54.11
N VAL A 660 14.54 -0.94 -55.39
CA VAL A 660 13.59 -1.64 -56.28
C VAL A 660 13.95 -3.12 -56.42
N ALA A 661 15.25 -3.42 -56.61
CA ALA A 661 15.72 -4.80 -56.73
C ALA A 661 15.51 -5.62 -55.44
N MET A 662 15.65 -4.99 -54.27
CA MET A 662 15.40 -5.63 -52.97
C MET A 662 13.91 -5.90 -52.74
N GLU A 663 13.05 -4.91 -53.02
CA GLU A 663 11.60 -5.02 -52.90
C GLU A 663 11.03 -6.13 -53.79
N GLU A 664 11.51 -6.23 -55.04
CA GLU A 664 11.09 -7.30 -55.95
C GLU A 664 11.46 -8.70 -55.43
N LYS A 665 12.69 -8.87 -54.91
CA LYS A 665 13.14 -10.15 -54.33
C LYS A 665 12.40 -10.52 -53.04
N LEU A 666 12.04 -9.56 -52.21
CA LEU A 666 11.25 -9.81 -51.00
C LEU A 666 9.82 -10.26 -51.35
N ARG A 667 9.19 -9.60 -52.32
CA ARG A 667 7.84 -9.96 -52.78
C ARG A 667 7.78 -11.38 -53.33
N THR A 668 8.74 -11.77 -54.18
CA THR A 668 8.79 -13.14 -54.73
C THR A 668 9.07 -14.18 -53.65
N SER A 669 9.89 -13.85 -52.65
CA SER A 669 10.16 -14.74 -51.51
C SER A 669 8.92 -14.94 -50.62
N LEU A 670 8.12 -13.89 -50.37
CA LEU A 670 6.88 -13.99 -49.60
C LEU A 670 5.84 -14.89 -50.29
N GLU A 671 5.68 -14.74 -51.61
CA GLU A 671 4.81 -15.62 -52.41
C GLU A 671 5.27 -17.08 -52.35
N ALA A 672 6.59 -17.31 -52.40
CA ALA A 672 7.15 -18.66 -52.30
C ALA A 672 6.93 -19.28 -50.92
N VAL A 673 7.09 -18.52 -49.83
CA VAL A 673 6.87 -19.00 -48.46
C VAL A 673 5.41 -19.39 -48.20
N LYS A 674 4.46 -18.63 -48.75
CA LYS A 674 3.02 -18.99 -48.68
C LYS A 674 2.73 -20.34 -49.34
N LEU A 675 3.32 -20.60 -50.49
CA LEU A 675 3.17 -21.90 -51.18
C LEU A 675 3.88 -23.03 -50.43
N MET A 676 5.03 -22.74 -49.81
CA MET A 676 5.73 -23.68 -48.94
C MET A 676 4.87 -24.10 -47.74
N HIS A 677 4.08 -23.19 -47.15
CA HIS A 677 3.18 -23.53 -46.04
C HIS A 677 2.18 -24.63 -46.42
N LEU A 678 1.64 -24.59 -47.65
CA LEU A 678 0.71 -25.62 -48.15
C LEU A 678 1.41 -26.99 -48.32
N LEU A 679 2.70 -26.98 -48.65
CA LEU A 679 3.51 -28.18 -48.83
C LEU A 679 3.94 -28.86 -47.50
N GLN A 680 3.68 -28.25 -46.35
CA GLN A 680 3.96 -28.85 -45.03
C GLN A 680 2.81 -29.75 -44.52
N SER A 681 1.68 -29.83 -45.25
CA SER A 681 0.55 -30.67 -44.86
C SER A 681 0.99 -32.15 -44.63
N PRO A 682 0.66 -32.77 -43.47
CA PRO A 682 1.09 -34.13 -43.11
C PRO A 682 0.52 -35.22 -44.03
N VAL A 683 -0.40 -34.82 -44.91
CA VAL A 683 -1.10 -35.64 -45.90
C VAL A 683 -0.18 -35.96 -47.10
N LEU A 684 0.87 -35.18 -47.32
CA LEU A 684 1.75 -35.33 -48.46
C LEU A 684 2.68 -36.54 -48.30
N ARG A 685 2.77 -37.37 -49.34
CA ARG A 685 3.58 -38.59 -49.39
C ARG A 685 4.62 -38.48 -50.48
N GLN A 686 5.58 -39.39 -50.48
CA GLN A 686 6.66 -39.46 -51.48
C GLN A 686 6.17 -39.35 -52.94
N ARG A 687 4.98 -39.88 -53.27
CA ARG A 687 4.37 -39.75 -54.61
C ARG A 687 4.10 -38.29 -55.01
N HIS A 688 3.62 -37.48 -54.06
CA HIS A 688 3.31 -36.07 -54.27
C HIS A 688 4.59 -35.23 -54.45
N TRP A 689 5.64 -35.51 -53.68
CA TRP A 689 6.96 -34.88 -53.86
C TRP A 689 7.58 -35.17 -55.23
N LYS A 690 7.44 -36.41 -55.72
CA LYS A 690 7.87 -36.78 -57.08
C LYS A 690 7.06 -36.07 -58.17
N GLN A 691 5.78 -35.80 -57.94
CA GLN A 691 4.92 -35.07 -58.86
C GLN A 691 5.27 -33.57 -58.88
N LEU A 692 5.53 -32.97 -57.72
CA LEU A 692 6.00 -31.59 -57.59
C LEU A 692 7.31 -31.36 -58.36
N LEU A 693 8.30 -32.26 -58.19
CA LEU A 693 9.60 -32.17 -58.88
C LEU A 693 9.49 -32.31 -60.40
N ARG A 694 8.53 -33.09 -60.91
CA ARG A 694 8.26 -33.19 -62.35
C ARG A 694 7.67 -31.90 -62.92
N LEU A 695 6.88 -31.18 -62.14
CA LEU A 695 6.26 -29.92 -62.56
C LEU A 695 7.26 -28.76 -62.57
N THR A 696 8.13 -28.68 -61.57
CA THR A 696 9.12 -27.60 -61.41
C THR A 696 10.44 -27.85 -62.15
N GLY A 697 10.65 -29.04 -62.70
CA GLY A 697 11.89 -29.41 -63.41
C GLY A 697 13.10 -29.61 -62.49
N GLY A 698 12.89 -29.73 -61.17
CA GLY A 698 13.94 -29.89 -60.17
C GLY A 698 14.52 -31.31 -60.10
N SER A 699 15.83 -31.42 -59.80
CA SER A 699 16.53 -32.70 -59.58
C SER A 699 16.17 -33.30 -58.22
N LEU A 700 16.14 -34.65 -58.13
CA LEU A 700 15.84 -35.41 -56.91
C LEU A 700 16.70 -34.94 -55.72
N LEU A 701 16.07 -34.29 -54.76
CA LEU A 701 16.62 -34.10 -53.42
C LEU A 701 16.23 -35.32 -52.59
N ASN A 702 17.20 -35.93 -51.89
CA ASN A 702 16.90 -36.98 -50.92
C ASN A 702 15.96 -36.42 -49.85
N GLU A 703 14.91 -37.16 -49.49
CA GLU A 703 13.85 -36.73 -48.56
C GLU A 703 14.35 -36.30 -47.18
N SER A 704 15.59 -36.58 -46.79
CA SER A 704 16.13 -36.19 -45.48
C SER A 704 16.90 -34.86 -45.46
N ASP A 705 17.33 -34.34 -46.62
CA ASP A 705 18.34 -33.28 -46.69
C ASP A 705 17.88 -32.02 -47.47
N ILE A 706 16.57 -31.90 -47.75
CA ILE A 706 16.01 -30.73 -48.44
C ILE A 706 16.21 -29.49 -47.58
N LYS A 707 16.83 -28.45 -48.14
CA LYS A 707 16.90 -27.13 -47.51
C LYS A 707 15.83 -26.21 -48.07
N VAL A 708 15.41 -25.22 -47.29
CA VAL A 708 14.48 -24.18 -47.74
C VAL A 708 15.04 -23.40 -48.93
N GLY A 709 16.37 -23.22 -49.00
CA GLY A 709 17.02 -22.56 -50.14
C GLY A 709 16.83 -23.29 -51.46
N ASP A 710 16.82 -24.62 -51.44
CA ASP A 710 16.59 -25.43 -52.64
C ASP A 710 15.15 -25.26 -53.14
N LEU A 711 14.18 -25.10 -52.22
CA LEU A 711 12.78 -24.85 -52.57
C LEU A 711 12.52 -23.42 -53.06
N LEU A 712 13.19 -22.42 -52.49
CA LEU A 712 13.13 -21.04 -52.97
C LEU A 712 13.74 -20.91 -54.39
N ALA A 713 14.77 -21.71 -54.70
CA ALA A 713 15.38 -21.75 -56.03
C ALA A 713 14.46 -22.32 -57.12
N LEU A 714 13.44 -23.11 -56.75
CA LEU A 714 12.48 -23.70 -57.70
C LEU A 714 11.43 -22.71 -58.21
N ASN A 715 11.50 -21.44 -57.79
CA ASN A 715 10.57 -20.38 -58.20
C ASN A 715 9.10 -20.82 -58.13
N LEU A 716 8.71 -21.38 -56.97
CA LEU A 716 7.36 -21.87 -56.68
C LEU A 716 6.23 -20.89 -57.04
N PRO A 717 6.38 -19.54 -56.92
CA PRO A 717 5.35 -18.60 -57.33
C PRO A 717 4.90 -18.76 -58.79
N ALA A 718 5.80 -19.17 -59.69
CA ALA A 718 5.46 -19.39 -61.10
C ALA A 718 4.50 -20.59 -61.31
N HIS A 719 4.50 -21.55 -60.38
CA HIS A 719 3.74 -22.81 -60.46
C HIS A 719 2.67 -22.95 -59.35
N GLY A 720 2.31 -21.86 -58.67
CA GLY A 720 1.49 -21.90 -57.45
C GLY A 720 0.15 -22.66 -57.55
N ARG A 721 -0.58 -22.52 -58.67
CA ARG A 721 -1.86 -23.23 -58.88
C ARG A 721 -1.70 -24.75 -58.90
N GLU A 722 -0.63 -25.23 -59.53
CA GLU A 722 -0.36 -26.66 -59.69
C GLU A 722 0.03 -27.29 -58.34
N VAL A 723 0.68 -26.51 -57.48
CA VAL A 723 1.01 -26.88 -56.10
C VAL A 723 -0.27 -27.02 -55.25
N GLU A 724 -1.19 -26.06 -55.33
CA GLU A 724 -2.48 -26.11 -54.62
C GLU A 724 -3.34 -27.31 -55.05
N GLU A 725 -3.43 -27.59 -56.35
CA GLU A 725 -4.15 -28.76 -56.87
C GLU A 725 -3.57 -30.08 -56.37
N LEU A 726 -2.24 -30.16 -56.23
CA LEU A 726 -1.55 -31.35 -55.73
C LEU A 726 -1.83 -31.60 -54.25
N VAL A 727 -1.85 -30.55 -53.42
CA VAL A 727 -2.17 -30.65 -51.99
C VAL A 727 -3.64 -31.08 -51.79
N THR A 728 -4.57 -30.47 -52.52
CA THR A 728 -6.00 -30.86 -52.43
C THR A 728 -6.26 -32.28 -52.94
N SER A 729 -5.47 -32.77 -53.91
CA SER A 729 -5.52 -34.17 -54.32
C SER A 729 -5.05 -35.10 -53.20
N ALA A 730 -3.96 -34.74 -52.51
CA ALA A 730 -3.44 -35.53 -51.40
C ALA A 730 -4.45 -35.65 -50.25
N GLU A 731 -5.16 -34.57 -49.91
CA GLU A 731 -6.15 -34.55 -48.82
C GLU A 731 -7.28 -35.56 -49.06
N LYS A 732 -7.82 -35.56 -50.27
CA LYS A 732 -8.85 -36.53 -50.69
C LYS A 732 -8.34 -37.97 -50.64
N GLU A 733 -7.06 -38.21 -50.93
CA GLU A 733 -6.48 -39.54 -50.83
C GLU A 733 -6.37 -40.02 -49.37
N SER A 734 -5.99 -39.14 -48.44
CA SER A 734 -5.93 -39.50 -47.02
C SER A 734 -7.30 -39.86 -46.46
N GLU A 735 -8.36 -39.14 -46.85
CA GLU A 735 -9.73 -39.48 -46.48
C GLU A 735 -10.10 -40.90 -46.93
N ILE A 736 -9.79 -41.26 -48.18
CA ILE A 736 -10.04 -42.59 -48.72
C ILE A 736 -9.29 -43.67 -47.92
N GLU A 737 -8.04 -43.41 -47.53
CA GLU A 737 -7.24 -44.37 -46.76
C GLU A 737 -7.82 -44.63 -45.37
N THR A 738 -8.29 -43.59 -44.68
CA THR A 738 -8.95 -43.76 -43.36
C THR A 738 -10.24 -44.57 -43.47
N MET A 739 -11.02 -44.39 -44.54
CA MET A 739 -12.23 -45.20 -44.78
C MET A 739 -11.88 -46.67 -45.04
N LEU A 740 -10.82 -46.96 -45.79
CA LEU A 740 -10.38 -48.34 -46.05
C LEU A 740 -9.88 -49.03 -44.77
N GLN A 741 -9.11 -48.33 -43.94
CA GLN A 741 -8.66 -48.85 -42.65
C GLN A 741 -9.85 -49.17 -41.72
N ALA A 742 -10.86 -48.30 -41.68
CA ALA A 742 -12.06 -48.54 -40.88
C ALA A 742 -12.81 -49.81 -41.31
N ILE A 743 -12.88 -50.10 -42.62
CA ILE A 743 -13.50 -51.33 -43.14
C ILE A 743 -12.67 -52.56 -42.73
N GLU A 744 -11.35 -52.48 -42.82
CA GLU A 744 -10.44 -53.56 -42.41
C GLU A 744 -10.54 -53.85 -40.89
N GLU A 745 -10.60 -52.80 -40.05
CA GLU A 745 -10.78 -52.94 -38.60
C GLU A 745 -12.14 -53.57 -38.26
N LYS A 746 -13.25 -53.08 -38.86
CA LYS A 746 -14.58 -53.67 -38.67
C LYS A 746 -14.58 -55.17 -39.00
N TRP A 747 -13.91 -55.56 -40.09
CA TRP A 747 -13.83 -56.96 -40.50
C TRP A 747 -12.98 -57.80 -39.54
N SER A 748 -11.86 -57.27 -39.05
CA SER A 748 -10.96 -57.97 -38.13
C SER A 748 -11.61 -58.37 -36.80
N LEU A 749 -12.67 -57.67 -36.37
CA LEU A 749 -13.35 -57.88 -35.10
C LEU A 749 -14.48 -58.94 -35.15
N LEU A 750 -14.87 -59.38 -36.34
CA LEU A 750 -15.96 -60.36 -36.52
C LEU A 750 -15.46 -61.78 -36.26
N ASN A 751 -15.92 -62.39 -35.16
CA ASN A 751 -15.58 -63.76 -34.78
C ASN A 751 -16.74 -64.72 -35.06
N LEU A 752 -16.47 -65.80 -35.80
CA LEU A 752 -17.43 -66.89 -36.01
C LEU A 752 -17.55 -67.75 -34.75
N MET A 753 -18.73 -67.71 -34.12
CA MET A 753 -19.00 -68.49 -32.90
C MET A 753 -19.60 -69.84 -33.24
N PHE A 754 -19.00 -70.90 -32.70
CA PHE A 754 -19.53 -72.26 -32.79
C PHE A 754 -20.02 -72.69 -31.41
N THR A 755 -21.22 -73.24 -31.33
CA THR A 755 -21.78 -73.78 -30.09
C THR A 755 -21.81 -75.30 -30.13
N PRO A 756 -21.51 -76.00 -29.03
CA PRO A 756 -21.62 -77.44 -28.97
C PRO A 756 -23.11 -77.80 -28.93
N SER A 757 -23.57 -78.56 -29.92
CA SER A 757 -24.91 -79.16 -29.85
C SER A 757 -24.78 -80.47 -29.06
N GLU A 758 -25.72 -80.79 -28.17
CA GLU A 758 -25.58 -81.86 -27.16
C GLU A 758 -25.24 -83.25 -27.71
N GLN A 759 -25.26 -83.43 -29.03
CA GLN A 759 -24.87 -84.69 -29.65
C GLN A 759 -23.78 -84.58 -30.73
N HIS A 760 -23.37 -83.39 -31.23
CA HIS A 760 -22.22 -83.19 -32.14
C HIS A 760 -21.36 -81.97 -31.76
N LYS A 761 -20.03 -82.12 -31.81
CA LYS A 761 -19.07 -81.31 -31.03
C LYS A 761 -19.11 -79.79 -31.26
N TRP A 762 -19.32 -79.27 -32.48
CA TRP A 762 -19.39 -77.81 -32.72
C TRP A 762 -20.22 -77.50 -33.97
N VAL A 763 -21.23 -76.63 -33.83
CA VAL A 763 -22.17 -76.20 -34.88
C VAL A 763 -22.13 -74.68 -34.95
N LEU A 764 -22.01 -74.09 -36.14
CA LEU A 764 -21.91 -72.63 -36.33
C LEU A 764 -23.22 -71.98 -35.88
N GLN A 765 -23.15 -71.04 -34.92
CA GLN A 765 -24.34 -70.33 -34.48
C GLN A 765 -24.70 -69.27 -35.51
N GLN A 766 -25.94 -69.30 -36.02
CA GLN A 766 -26.42 -68.24 -36.90
C GLN A 766 -26.53 -66.95 -36.08
N GLN A 767 -25.66 -65.97 -36.36
CA GLN A 767 -25.72 -64.63 -35.79
C GLN A 767 -26.38 -63.70 -36.81
N ASP A 768 -27.56 -63.15 -36.48
CA ASP A 768 -28.33 -62.29 -37.39
C ASP A 768 -27.55 -61.06 -37.87
N ASN A 769 -26.57 -60.58 -37.09
CA ASN A 769 -25.80 -59.37 -37.41
C ASN A 769 -24.60 -59.60 -38.36
N MET A 770 -24.06 -60.82 -38.48
CA MET A 770 -22.82 -61.03 -39.25
C MET A 770 -23.01 -60.82 -40.75
N MET A 771 -24.14 -61.27 -41.30
CA MET A 771 -24.47 -61.06 -42.70
C MET A 771 -24.77 -59.60 -43.01
N GLY A 772 -25.39 -58.88 -42.06
CA GLY A 772 -25.66 -57.44 -42.19
C GLY A 772 -24.39 -56.60 -42.29
N VAL A 773 -23.43 -56.82 -41.39
CA VAL A 773 -22.15 -56.08 -41.39
C VAL A 773 -21.33 -56.36 -42.66
N LEU A 774 -21.33 -57.61 -43.14
CA LEU A 774 -20.67 -57.98 -44.38
C LEU A 774 -21.31 -57.27 -45.59
N HIS A 775 -22.64 -57.20 -45.63
CA HIS A 775 -23.37 -56.52 -46.70
C HIS A 775 -23.10 -55.01 -46.70
N GLU A 776 -23.11 -54.37 -45.53
CA GLU A 776 -22.77 -52.95 -45.37
C GLU A 776 -21.34 -52.65 -45.86
N ALA A 777 -20.35 -53.49 -45.49
CA ALA A 777 -18.98 -53.33 -45.95
C ALA A 777 -18.84 -53.46 -47.48
N LEU A 778 -19.61 -54.34 -48.12
CA LEU A 778 -19.63 -54.46 -49.58
C LEU A 778 -20.23 -53.21 -50.26
N VAL A 779 -21.27 -52.60 -49.66
CA VAL A 779 -21.86 -51.35 -50.16
C VAL A 779 -20.90 -50.17 -49.99
N GLU A 780 -20.21 -50.06 -48.85
CA GLU A 780 -19.18 -49.03 -48.61
C GLU A 780 -18.03 -49.15 -49.64
N LEU A 781 -17.51 -50.36 -49.88
CA LEU A 781 -16.49 -50.61 -50.90
C LEU A 781 -16.99 -50.31 -52.32
N GLN A 782 -18.27 -50.59 -52.62
CA GLN A 782 -18.86 -50.24 -53.90
C GLN A 782 -18.93 -48.73 -54.11
N ASN A 783 -19.34 -47.96 -53.09
CA ASN A 783 -19.35 -46.49 -53.15
C ASN A 783 -17.94 -45.92 -53.34
N LEU A 784 -16.92 -46.48 -52.67
CA LEU A 784 -15.52 -46.07 -52.84
C LEU A 784 -15.01 -46.35 -54.26
N SER A 785 -15.48 -47.42 -54.92
CA SER A 785 -15.07 -47.74 -56.30
C SER A 785 -15.54 -46.70 -57.33
N PHE A 786 -16.65 -46.00 -57.05
CA PHE A 786 -17.16 -44.92 -57.92
C PHE A 786 -16.45 -43.57 -57.68
N ASN A 787 -15.62 -43.43 -56.65
CA ASN A 787 -14.96 -42.18 -56.32
C ASN A 787 -13.85 -41.84 -57.37
N PRO A 788 -13.87 -40.64 -57.98
CA PRO A 788 -12.87 -40.25 -58.99
C PRO A 788 -11.41 -40.30 -58.51
N SER A 789 -11.15 -40.04 -57.23
CA SER A 789 -9.81 -40.05 -56.65
C SER A 789 -9.26 -41.48 -56.45
N VAL A 790 -10.14 -42.47 -56.33
CA VAL A 790 -9.78 -43.91 -56.34
C VAL A 790 -9.50 -44.37 -57.77
N ALA A 791 -10.27 -43.89 -58.75
CA ALA A 791 -10.07 -44.24 -60.16
C ALA A 791 -8.76 -43.70 -60.74
N LYS A 792 -8.28 -42.54 -60.28
CA LYS A 792 -6.99 -41.96 -60.70
C LYS A 792 -5.78 -42.71 -60.15
N ASN A 793 -5.94 -43.42 -59.03
CA ASN A 793 -4.86 -44.12 -58.35
C ASN A 793 -4.99 -45.63 -58.50
N SER A 794 -4.17 -46.22 -59.38
CA SER A 794 -4.24 -47.64 -59.73
C SER A 794 -4.11 -48.58 -58.52
N SER A 795 -3.31 -48.20 -57.52
CA SER A 795 -3.12 -48.99 -56.29
C SER A 795 -4.38 -49.08 -55.42
N PHE A 796 -5.14 -47.99 -55.30
CA PHE A 796 -6.38 -47.99 -54.50
C PHE A 796 -7.49 -48.78 -55.20
N SER A 797 -7.61 -48.62 -56.51
CA SER A 797 -8.59 -49.38 -57.31
C SER A 797 -8.35 -50.89 -57.21
N GLU A 798 -7.10 -51.35 -57.23
CA GLU A 798 -6.78 -52.78 -57.11
C GLU A 798 -7.02 -53.33 -55.70
N LEU A 799 -6.72 -52.56 -54.66
CA LEU A 799 -6.98 -52.94 -53.26
C LEU A 799 -8.49 -53.08 -53.00
N VAL A 800 -9.29 -52.06 -53.36
CA VAL A 800 -10.76 -52.08 -53.23
C VAL A 800 -11.35 -53.28 -53.97
N ARG A 801 -10.90 -53.54 -55.21
CA ARG A 801 -11.36 -54.68 -56.01
C ARG A 801 -11.08 -56.01 -55.33
N THR A 802 -9.90 -56.16 -54.73
CA THR A 802 -9.49 -57.42 -54.10
C THR A 802 -10.28 -57.67 -52.81
N LEU A 803 -10.46 -56.65 -51.97
CA LEU A 803 -11.28 -56.75 -50.76
C LEU A 803 -12.75 -57.05 -51.09
N GLN A 804 -13.30 -56.41 -52.11
CA GLN A 804 -14.66 -56.66 -52.57
C GLN A 804 -14.85 -58.13 -53.03
N GLN A 805 -13.88 -58.68 -53.75
CA GLN A 805 -13.91 -60.09 -54.19
C GLN A 805 -13.84 -61.07 -53.00
N GLN A 806 -12.98 -60.80 -52.02
CA GLN A 806 -12.81 -61.66 -50.85
C GLN A 806 -14.06 -61.67 -49.95
N LEU A 807 -14.63 -60.49 -49.65
CA LEU A 807 -15.83 -60.37 -48.81
C LEU A 807 -17.06 -60.99 -49.48
N SER A 808 -17.22 -60.81 -50.79
CA SER A 808 -18.31 -61.45 -51.56
C SER A 808 -18.17 -62.99 -51.60
N GLY A 809 -16.94 -63.50 -51.69
CA GLY A 809 -16.67 -64.93 -51.59
C GLY A 809 -16.99 -65.50 -50.21
N ALA A 810 -16.63 -64.78 -49.14
CA ALA A 810 -16.94 -65.16 -47.76
C ALA A 810 -18.47 -65.19 -47.51
N GLU A 811 -19.22 -64.21 -48.03
CA GLU A 811 -20.68 -64.15 -47.98
C GLU A 811 -21.31 -65.42 -48.54
N SER A 812 -20.85 -65.81 -49.72
CA SER A 812 -21.37 -66.97 -50.46
C SER A 812 -21.08 -68.28 -49.71
N LEU A 813 -19.87 -68.45 -49.18
CA LEU A 813 -19.48 -69.66 -48.44
C LEU A 813 -20.22 -69.81 -47.10
N LEU A 814 -20.38 -68.72 -46.34
CA LEU A 814 -21.10 -68.74 -45.07
C LEU A 814 -22.57 -69.11 -45.26
N ASN A 815 -23.22 -68.57 -46.29
CA ASN A 815 -24.59 -68.94 -46.66
C ASN A 815 -24.73 -70.44 -46.99
N LEU A 816 -23.80 -70.98 -47.78
CA LEU A 816 -23.78 -72.41 -48.13
C LEU A 816 -23.55 -73.31 -46.92
N TRP A 817 -22.65 -72.92 -46.01
CA TRP A 817 -22.36 -73.68 -44.78
C TRP A 817 -23.60 -73.75 -43.87
N LEU A 818 -24.25 -72.62 -43.61
CA LEU A 818 -25.46 -72.57 -42.77
C LEU A 818 -26.58 -73.45 -43.33
N LEU A 819 -26.75 -73.47 -44.66
CA LEU A 819 -27.73 -74.34 -45.33
C LEU A 819 -27.41 -75.83 -45.15
N ALA A 820 -26.14 -76.22 -45.34
CA ALA A 820 -25.70 -77.61 -45.18
C ALA A 820 -25.87 -78.08 -43.73
N GLN A 821 -25.52 -77.22 -42.77
CA GLN A 821 -25.65 -77.49 -41.34
C GLN A 821 -27.11 -77.73 -40.93
N HIS A 822 -28.04 -76.91 -41.44
CA HIS A 822 -29.47 -77.09 -41.19
C HIS A 822 -29.97 -78.44 -41.74
N LYS A 823 -29.56 -78.83 -42.96
CA LYS A 823 -29.93 -80.13 -43.54
C LYS A 823 -29.38 -81.30 -42.74
N HIS A 824 -28.13 -81.22 -42.27
CA HIS A 824 -27.51 -82.28 -41.47
C HIS A 824 -28.21 -82.46 -40.11
N ALA A 825 -28.54 -81.35 -39.42
CA ALA A 825 -29.27 -81.42 -38.15
C ALA A 825 -30.63 -82.13 -38.28
N THR A 826 -31.36 -81.89 -39.37
CA THR A 826 -32.64 -82.57 -39.63
C THR A 826 -32.50 -84.07 -39.89
N LEU A 827 -31.44 -84.50 -40.58
CA LEU A 827 -31.17 -85.92 -40.82
C LEU A 827 -30.75 -86.64 -39.54
N HIS A 828 -29.91 -86.00 -38.70
CA HIS A 828 -29.47 -86.57 -37.43
C HIS A 828 -30.63 -86.89 -36.48
N ALA A 829 -31.57 -85.94 -36.32
CA ALA A 829 -32.73 -86.12 -35.45
C ALA A 829 -33.57 -87.36 -35.83
N LEU A 830 -33.56 -87.73 -37.11
CA LEU A 830 -34.31 -88.87 -37.65
C LEU A 830 -33.65 -90.22 -37.29
N PHE A 831 -32.32 -90.32 -37.32
CA PHE A 831 -31.58 -91.55 -37.06
C PHE A 831 -31.25 -91.82 -35.58
N SER A 832 -31.45 -90.84 -34.69
CA SER A 832 -31.23 -91.00 -33.25
C SER A 832 -32.24 -91.89 -32.51
N SER A 833 -33.39 -92.22 -33.10
CA SER A 833 -34.35 -93.16 -32.47
C SER A 833 -33.92 -94.62 -32.73
N THR A 834 -33.83 -95.44 -31.68
CA THR A 834 -33.29 -96.82 -31.75
C THR A 834 -34.08 -97.75 -32.68
N VAL A 835 -35.35 -97.44 -32.91
CA VAL A 835 -36.24 -98.19 -33.81
C VAL A 835 -35.83 -98.01 -35.28
N SER A 836 -35.45 -96.79 -35.67
CA SER A 836 -35.03 -96.49 -37.04
C SER A 836 -33.63 -97.04 -37.37
N ARG A 837 -32.73 -97.02 -36.37
CA ARG A 837 -31.37 -97.55 -36.52
C ARG A 837 -31.35 -99.06 -36.74
N ALA A 838 -32.28 -99.79 -36.13
CA ALA A 838 -32.39 -101.24 -36.29
C ALA A 838 -33.02 -101.67 -37.64
N GLN A 839 -33.78 -100.80 -38.31
CA GLN A 839 -34.43 -101.12 -39.59
C GLN A 839 -33.58 -100.78 -40.82
N CYS A 840 -32.67 -99.81 -40.71
CA CYS A 840 -31.87 -99.32 -41.84
C CYS A 840 -30.39 -99.23 -41.47
N GLY A 841 -29.78 -100.37 -41.13
CA GLY A 841 -28.37 -100.46 -40.75
C GLY A 841 -27.44 -99.76 -41.76
N ASP A 842 -27.57 -100.08 -43.06
CA ASP A 842 -26.65 -99.57 -44.08
C ASP A 842 -26.70 -98.05 -44.30
N HIS A 843 -27.87 -97.41 -44.15
CA HIS A 843 -28.00 -95.95 -44.29
C HIS A 843 -27.67 -95.21 -42.99
N ALA A 844 -27.85 -95.86 -41.84
CA ALA A 844 -27.41 -95.35 -40.55
C ALA A 844 -25.89 -95.47 -40.36
N ASP A 845 -25.21 -96.35 -41.12
CA ASP A 845 -23.75 -96.44 -41.15
C ASP A 845 -23.11 -95.46 -42.15
N ALA A 846 -23.82 -95.08 -43.22
CA ALA A 846 -23.36 -94.07 -44.18
C ALA A 846 -23.55 -92.62 -43.68
N PHE A 847 -24.42 -92.41 -42.70
CA PHE A 847 -24.63 -91.15 -41.98
C PHE A 847 -23.77 -91.12 -40.72
#